data_AF-A0A2H1GIK7-F1
#
_entry.id   AF-A0A2H1GIK7-F1
#
_cell.length_a   1.000
_cell.length_b   1.000
_cell.length_c   1.000
_cell.angle_alpha   90.00
_cell.angle_beta   90.00
_cell.angle_gamma   90.00
#
_symmetry.space_group_name_H-M   'P 1'
#
loop_
_entity.id
_entity.type
_entity.pdbx_description
1 polymer ?
#
loop_
_entity_poly.entity_id
_entity_poly.type
_entity_poly.pdbx_seq_one_letter_code
_entity_poly.pdbx_strand_id
1 'polypeptide(L)'
;MFILGHFEGIHSKTRASEAILGYMWRAIRTFDDTKPSADIDRCPQGWKVDLHQHAYSDRIAMKSTPGACLPGYASHFGIANIPFGIASSPLHPQPQCVSRFEDNVIFLADIQSLVDGLCSTVVFSQPTLNDFAALPRKIHQEVRRRIQQLLAQDPSQLPVNALEHISAVQMALPVRSGDFTDFSCSADHVLNASEAMTGSRSHPPSFYHQPVGYAGRCSSLDISGSAQERPLGQFWAGKPGNSEIVFGPSRCMDYELEVGALVGKPLGRRERLLAKDAAEHIFGFVLVNDWSARDIQGFEMSPLGPLNGKNLGTSVSPWVIMPDALIPFNTAAMPRKAGVPVRAYLDGGQPRIIQLQVHIALTSEEATETVCRSNTAYMYWSLEQCMAQQALAGCGLQTGDLIATGTVSGPDEEEHGCLMEYMKAGTTPPRGYLDDGETIVLDGYCGEGVGFGECFHPNRRHYDHRLRRTLKALRRHTEPCLPKGCIRVPFAKGPMSAQIILYAIKKLTTTNVHTSVRCVAKGSTEYAAAAEFENAPAINNNDFSGDAGIDCMTFESTFPEFFEQVMIPLESGSSTFDNVVRPPDVSNFTQDFSFNASEFDFSLLEDPAAWTETQLQHPLNKQTTTSAEVSRSMAESRSEALKRSPWSWNHWVPPSGVGAFAEHNELNVDEDRVNAANRLTTPRSGQVSYCSLEQSNRDQMIRIITKCTALSMPSFPTLQLLEDLINVCLLEDSHAIDSHIHIPTLDTQNTRTELLLAMVARGAAFISFPPIWKMGMMLQDVVRYAIGEEFEKDNSVTRELQAVQVSLMWVTTGVWSGFRRTVEISASFLQPPVTMLGWSNAFSRSQYSDILPTPEDSSEVLDQKWLAWSEQEARKRLVFHTFLHDSQVMLVHMRPPLISPAQMHLPIPASRDLWLASNAHAWRSAFLAETPAEGKTMPSTINIFSDPELLSRLERPTDKSLCYMLIVHSMAHEVFEYRQQAQMLQHAGKRRQRDKGLSHMSKLRDLYDDLTTLLTSVETDSSSPTEISFVLEFLMMLLHVSLDDIQVFAGRSGEDEARKVYPQVRTWTQDAESRRAIRHAGQVFQYAKKFEKTRLRDFYAVALYHSTLVLWVWGMVTSGISRQSGVSESSKAQARVLLDGPESRSTKAFVQLGHGTPGLEVTPNPPNDTSAIPRTNDNVEGFYSLSNSGCVMATAAAVLRGNFPHPKGGLPPLVGNLASLLDDLGTLPT
;
A
#
# COMPACT_ATOMS: atom_id res chain seq x y z
N MET A 1 3.14 -37.57 39.42
CA MET A 1 4.52 -37.71 39.93
C MET A 1 5.40 -37.00 38.92
N PHE A 2 5.96 -35.81 39.12
CA PHE A 2 6.12 -34.86 40.22
C PHE A 2 6.53 -33.55 39.49
N ILE A 3 6.15 -32.30 39.76
CA ILE A 3 5.28 -31.57 40.71
C ILE A 3 5.17 -30.16 40.07
N LEU A 4 3.98 -29.64 39.75
CA LEU A 4 2.97 -29.00 40.62
C LEU A 4 3.29 -27.54 41.00
N GLY A 5 2.34 -26.64 40.71
CA GLY A 5 1.46 -26.11 41.75
C GLY A 5 1.81 -24.75 42.38
N HIS A 6 0.98 -23.75 42.09
CA HIS A 6 0.12 -23.03 43.06
C HIS A 6 -0.79 -22.08 42.23
N PHE A 7 -2.13 -22.19 42.18
CA PHE A 7 -3.16 -21.90 43.21
C PHE A 7 -2.91 -20.52 43.88
N GLU A 8 -3.83 -19.57 44.04
CA GLU A 8 -5.29 -19.61 44.12
C GLU A 8 -5.83 -18.16 44.15
N GLY A 9 -7.14 -18.01 44.00
CA GLY A 9 -7.89 -16.80 43.65
C GLY A 9 -7.84 -15.58 44.57
N ILE A 10 -8.34 -14.47 44.02
CA ILE A 10 -9.26 -13.56 44.73
C ILE A 10 -10.44 -13.22 43.80
N HIS A 11 -11.61 -13.70 44.20
CA HIS A 11 -12.91 -13.19 43.78
C HIS A 11 -13.16 -11.81 44.42
N SER A 12 -13.56 -10.80 43.64
CA SER A 12 -14.61 -9.87 44.10
C SER A 12 -15.38 -9.28 42.92
N LYS A 13 -16.71 -9.41 43.03
CA LYS A 13 -17.73 -8.83 42.16
C LYS A 13 -18.08 -7.45 42.70
N THR A 14 -18.30 -6.48 41.80
CA THR A 14 -19.46 -5.57 41.87
C THR A 14 -19.86 -5.13 40.47
N ARG A 15 -21.17 -5.17 40.24
CA ARG A 15 -21.91 -5.31 38.98
C ARG A 15 -22.37 -3.97 38.39
N ALA A 16 -22.48 -3.97 37.05
CA ALA A 16 -23.56 -3.39 36.22
C ALA A 16 -23.82 -1.87 36.35
N SER A 17 -24.22 -1.16 35.30
CA SER A 17 -25.60 -1.20 34.76
C SER A 17 -25.66 -0.09 33.69
N GLU A 18 -26.09 -0.19 32.44
CA GLU A 18 -27.05 -1.02 31.71
C GLU A 18 -26.82 -0.76 30.20
N ALA A 19 -26.69 -1.79 29.34
CA ALA A 19 -27.27 -1.83 27.96
C ALA A 19 -26.69 -2.93 27.05
N ILE A 20 -25.42 -3.32 27.14
CA ILE A 20 -24.84 -4.36 26.23
C ILE A 20 -24.74 -5.76 26.92
N LEU A 21 -25.09 -5.83 28.21
CA LEU A 21 -25.42 -7.08 28.92
C LEU A 21 -26.90 -7.53 28.77
N GLY A 22 -27.68 -6.88 27.89
CA GLY A 22 -29.12 -7.13 27.74
C GLY A 22 -29.52 -8.22 26.72
N TYR A 23 -28.66 -8.55 25.74
CA TYR A 23 -29.06 -9.41 24.61
C TYR A 23 -28.29 -10.73 24.47
N MET A 24 -27.17 -10.92 25.17
CA MET A 24 -26.42 -12.20 25.18
C MET A 24 -26.52 -12.98 26.50
N TRP A 25 -27.42 -12.58 27.41
CA TRP A 25 -27.67 -13.29 28.68
C TRP A 25 -29.11 -13.81 28.79
N ARG A 26 -29.70 -14.26 27.68
CA ARG A 26 -31.06 -14.85 27.67
C ARG A 26 -31.20 -16.19 26.96
N ALA A 27 -30.10 -16.89 26.70
CA ALA A 27 -30.15 -18.28 26.26
C ALA A 27 -29.04 -19.09 26.93
N ILE A 28 -29.45 -20.15 27.64
CA ILE A 28 -28.65 -21.21 28.30
C ILE A 28 -28.20 -20.81 29.73
N ARG A 29 -28.73 -21.36 30.83
CA ARG A 29 -29.54 -22.57 31.07
C ARG A 29 -30.21 -22.45 32.45
N THR A 30 -31.44 -22.93 32.58
CA THR A 30 -31.77 -24.09 33.43
C THR A 30 -33.20 -24.55 33.18
N PHE A 31 -33.35 -25.77 32.66
CA PHE A 31 -34.28 -26.75 33.24
C PHE A 31 -34.04 -26.75 34.76
N ASP A 32 -35.03 -26.69 35.66
CA ASP A 32 -36.19 -27.56 35.68
C ASP A 32 -37.33 -27.01 36.56
N ASP A 33 -38.54 -27.48 36.25
CA ASP A 33 -39.76 -27.59 37.05
C ASP A 33 -40.40 -26.38 37.78
N THR A 34 -41.51 -25.87 37.23
CA THR A 34 -42.89 -26.07 37.75
C THR A 34 -43.92 -25.09 37.13
N LYS A 35 -44.77 -25.61 36.21
CA LYS A 35 -46.24 -25.44 36.03
C LYS A 35 -46.95 -24.03 36.03
N PRO A 36 -48.18 -23.94 35.44
CA PRO A 36 -48.56 -22.90 34.45
C PRO A 36 -49.76 -22.01 34.85
N SER A 37 -49.99 -20.90 34.13
CA SER A 37 -51.32 -20.30 33.82
C SER A 37 -51.13 -18.97 33.07
N ALA A 38 -51.74 -18.76 31.89
CA ALA A 38 -53.01 -18.01 31.66
C ALA A 38 -52.89 -16.51 32.04
N ASP A 39 -53.37 -15.49 31.33
CA ASP A 39 -54.30 -15.36 30.21
C ASP A 39 -54.33 -13.84 29.87
N ILE A 40 -54.51 -13.51 28.59
CA ILE A 40 -55.50 -12.54 28.07
C ILE A 40 -55.41 -11.01 28.37
N ASP A 41 -55.37 -10.28 27.25
CA ASP A 41 -56.01 -9.00 26.90
C ASP A 41 -55.86 -7.75 27.79
N ARG A 42 -55.40 -6.65 27.16
CA ARG A 42 -56.28 -5.56 26.67
C ARG A 42 -55.46 -4.40 26.11
N CYS A 43 -55.63 -4.13 24.82
CA CYS A 43 -55.41 -2.81 24.20
C CYS A 43 -56.79 -2.11 24.08
N PRO A 44 -56.88 -0.77 24.10
CA PRO A 44 -57.02 -0.06 22.82
C PRO A 44 -56.48 1.38 22.74
N GLN A 45 -55.84 1.64 21.58
CA GLN A 45 -55.98 2.79 20.64
C GLN A 45 -55.60 4.23 21.10
N GLY A 46 -54.78 4.99 20.37
CA GLY A 46 -54.13 4.71 19.10
C GLY A 46 -53.38 5.90 18.49
N TRP A 47 -52.42 5.60 17.60
CA TRP A 47 -51.99 6.37 16.43
C TRP A 47 -51.45 5.31 15.42
N LYS A 48 -52.05 5.23 14.22
CA LYS A 48 -51.69 4.28 13.15
C LYS A 48 -50.77 4.95 12.14
N VAL A 49 -49.66 4.29 11.82
CA VAL A 49 -48.95 4.43 10.54
C VAL A 49 -48.96 3.04 9.90
N ASP A 50 -49.62 2.92 8.75
CA ASP A 50 -49.72 1.70 7.95
C ASP A 50 -48.38 1.34 7.33
N LEU A 51 -47.75 0.28 7.85
CA LEU A 51 -46.79 -0.52 7.09
C LEU A 51 -47.57 -1.61 6.35
N HIS A 52 -47.99 -1.29 5.13
CA HIS A 52 -48.44 -2.32 4.21
C HIS A 52 -47.27 -3.24 3.88
N GLN A 53 -47.38 -4.48 4.39
CA GLN A 53 -46.71 -5.64 3.85
C GLN A 53 -46.99 -5.75 2.35
N HIS A 54 -45.94 -5.58 1.54
CA HIS A 54 -45.83 -6.32 0.30
C HIS A 54 -44.67 -7.28 0.43
N ALA A 55 -45.04 -8.50 0.81
CA ALA A 55 -44.35 -9.69 0.40
C ALA A 55 -44.14 -9.64 -1.12
N TYR A 56 -42.88 -9.65 -1.53
CA TYR A 56 -42.48 -10.35 -2.75
C TYR A 56 -41.42 -11.35 -2.34
N SER A 57 -41.94 -12.50 -1.93
CA SER A 57 -41.31 -13.79 -2.16
C SER A 57 -41.03 -13.94 -3.65
N ASP A 58 -39.77 -13.83 -4.05
CA ASP A 58 -39.29 -14.57 -5.21
C ASP A 58 -38.24 -15.57 -4.72
N ARG A 59 -38.63 -16.83 -4.88
CA ARG A 59 -37.93 -18.04 -4.50
C ARG A 59 -36.67 -18.17 -5.36
N ILE A 60 -35.49 -18.08 -4.76
CA ILE A 60 -34.43 -19.06 -4.97
C ILE A 60 -33.81 -19.33 -3.59
N ALA A 61 -34.47 -20.22 -2.85
CA ALA A 61 -33.86 -20.85 -1.70
C ALA A 61 -33.01 -22.02 -2.20
N MET A 62 -31.71 -21.81 -2.37
CA MET A 62 -30.74 -22.87 -2.08
C MET A 62 -30.19 -22.58 -0.69
N LYS A 63 -30.77 -23.23 0.32
CA LYS A 63 -30.12 -23.37 1.63
C LYS A 63 -28.95 -24.34 1.46
N SER A 64 -27.86 -23.91 0.84
CA SER A 64 -26.57 -24.61 0.94
C SER A 64 -25.81 -23.94 2.08
N THR A 65 -25.66 -24.66 3.20
CA THR A 65 -24.68 -24.31 4.24
C THR A 65 -23.31 -24.26 3.56
N PRO A 66 -22.51 -23.18 3.68
CA PRO A 66 -21.17 -23.13 3.08
C PRO A 66 -20.35 -24.34 3.54
N GLY A 67 -19.97 -25.23 2.63
CA GLY A 67 -19.15 -26.43 2.88
C GLY A 67 -19.88 -27.75 3.24
N ALA A 68 -21.19 -27.86 2.96
CA ALA A 68 -21.86 -29.16 2.91
C ALA A 68 -21.52 -29.90 1.60
N CYS A 69 -21.05 -31.15 1.67
CA CYS A 69 -20.86 -31.99 0.47
C CYS A 69 -22.21 -32.38 -0.13
N LEU A 70 -22.24 -32.61 -1.45
CA LEU A 70 -23.42 -33.11 -2.16
C LEU A 70 -23.55 -34.63 -1.91
N PRO A 71 -24.75 -35.12 -1.54
CA PRO A 71 -25.03 -36.55 -1.57
C PRO A 71 -24.94 -37.06 -3.01
N GLY A 72 -24.42 -38.28 -3.23
CA GLY A 72 -24.38 -38.91 -4.56
C GLY A 72 -23.00 -39.41 -5.03
N TYR A 73 -21.92 -39.10 -4.30
CA TYR A 73 -20.56 -39.56 -4.63
C TYR A 73 -20.13 -40.84 -3.91
N ALA A 74 -21.07 -41.62 -3.35
CA ALA A 74 -20.76 -42.86 -2.62
C ALA A 74 -19.81 -43.80 -3.39
N SER A 75 -20.02 -43.93 -4.71
CA SER A 75 -19.19 -44.74 -5.60
C SER A 75 -17.74 -44.27 -5.74
N HIS A 76 -17.42 -43.01 -5.40
CA HIS A 76 -16.04 -42.50 -5.39
C HIS A 76 -15.29 -42.96 -4.14
N PHE A 77 -15.99 -43.34 -3.06
CA PHE A 77 -15.40 -43.57 -1.75
C PHE A 77 -15.51 -45.03 -1.31
N GLY A 78 -15.18 -45.94 -2.22
CA GLY A 78 -15.12 -47.37 -1.91
C GLY A 78 -13.96 -47.74 -0.98
N ILE A 79 -13.88 -49.02 -0.62
CA ILE A 79 -12.83 -49.55 0.26
C ILE A 79 -11.43 -49.38 -0.32
N ALA A 80 -11.32 -49.27 -1.65
CA ALA A 80 -10.07 -49.01 -2.34
C ALA A 80 -9.58 -47.56 -2.18
N ASN A 81 -10.42 -46.61 -1.74
CA ASN A 81 -10.09 -45.18 -1.66
C ASN A 81 -9.66 -44.70 -0.29
N ILE A 82 -10.50 -44.79 0.74
CA ILE A 82 -10.24 -44.33 2.13
C ILE A 82 -9.38 -43.03 2.17
N PRO A 83 -9.95 -41.88 1.77
CA PRO A 83 -9.25 -40.60 1.79
C PRO A 83 -9.32 -39.94 3.16
N PHE A 84 -8.55 -38.86 3.34
CA PHE A 84 -8.53 -38.08 4.59
C PHE A 84 -9.06 -36.67 4.40
N GLY A 85 -9.69 -36.10 5.43
CA GLY A 85 -10.22 -34.74 5.41
C GLY A 85 -10.34 -34.16 6.82
N ILE A 86 -10.88 -32.95 6.91
CA ILE A 86 -11.27 -32.31 8.17
C ILE A 86 -12.76 -32.04 8.14
N ALA A 87 -13.46 -32.43 9.21
CA ALA A 87 -14.87 -32.13 9.36
C ALA A 87 -15.23 -31.83 10.82
N SER A 88 -16.37 -31.16 10.98
CA SER A 88 -17.09 -31.01 12.25
C SER A 88 -18.56 -31.34 12.05
N SER A 89 -19.27 -31.56 13.15
CA SER A 89 -20.71 -31.85 13.17
C SER A 89 -21.32 -31.38 14.49
N PRO A 90 -22.65 -31.43 14.65
CA PRO A 90 -23.27 -31.20 15.96
C PRO A 90 -22.79 -32.18 17.04
N LEU A 91 -22.39 -33.40 16.68
CA LEU A 91 -21.83 -34.39 17.61
C LEU A 91 -20.33 -34.15 17.86
N HIS A 92 -19.60 -33.68 16.86
CA HIS A 92 -18.18 -33.35 16.89
C HIS A 92 -17.96 -31.86 16.58
N PRO A 93 -18.22 -30.95 17.54
CA PRO A 93 -18.27 -29.51 17.26
C PRO A 93 -16.90 -28.90 16.93
N GLN A 94 -15.81 -29.58 17.28
CA GLN A 94 -14.45 -29.17 16.92
C GLN A 94 -14.05 -29.84 15.60
N PRO A 95 -13.51 -29.08 14.62
CA PRO A 95 -12.92 -29.67 13.43
C PRO A 95 -11.83 -30.66 13.79
N GLN A 96 -11.91 -31.87 13.25
CA GLN A 96 -10.94 -32.93 13.51
C GLN A 96 -10.73 -33.83 12.29
N CYS A 97 -9.74 -34.71 12.36
CA CYS A 97 -9.38 -35.59 11.24
C CYS A 97 -10.46 -36.64 10.99
N VAL A 98 -10.86 -36.76 9.73
CA VAL A 98 -11.88 -37.71 9.28
C VAL A 98 -11.42 -38.50 8.08
N SER A 99 -12.07 -39.65 7.85
CA SER A 99 -11.98 -40.44 6.63
C SER A 99 -13.36 -40.63 6.01
N ARG A 100 -13.44 -41.07 4.74
CA ARG A 100 -14.71 -41.36 4.06
C ARG A 100 -14.80 -42.81 3.59
N PHE A 101 -15.98 -43.41 3.77
CA PHE A 101 -16.39 -44.66 3.14
C PHE A 101 -17.84 -44.54 2.70
N GLU A 102 -18.07 -44.61 1.40
CA GLU A 102 -19.34 -44.33 0.75
C GLU A 102 -19.90 -42.97 1.22
N ASP A 103 -21.13 -42.95 1.75
CA ASP A 103 -21.76 -41.76 2.32
C ASP A 103 -21.51 -41.59 3.82
N ASN A 104 -20.66 -42.42 4.44
CA ASN A 104 -20.31 -42.30 5.85
C ASN A 104 -18.95 -41.63 6.05
N VAL A 105 -18.92 -40.67 6.96
CA VAL A 105 -17.72 -39.99 7.46
C VAL A 105 -17.31 -40.63 8.78
N ILE A 106 -16.05 -41.03 8.84
CA ILE A 106 -15.44 -41.74 9.96
C ILE A 106 -14.56 -40.75 10.72
N PHE A 107 -14.94 -40.41 11.95
CA PHE A 107 -14.14 -39.55 12.83
C PHE A 107 -12.96 -40.33 13.42
N LEU A 108 -11.74 -39.93 13.07
CA LEU A 108 -10.54 -40.73 13.36
C LEU A 108 -10.16 -40.72 14.84
N ALA A 109 -10.48 -39.64 15.56
CA ALA A 109 -10.25 -39.54 17.00
C ALA A 109 -11.03 -40.62 17.78
N ASP A 110 -12.23 -40.98 17.32
CA ASP A 110 -13.10 -41.95 18.00
C ASP A 110 -12.70 -43.41 17.74
N ILE A 111 -11.89 -43.64 16.69
CA ILE A 111 -11.32 -44.95 16.39
C ILE A 111 -9.84 -45.06 16.75
N GLN A 112 -9.29 -44.07 17.46
CA GLN A 112 -7.87 -44.02 17.84
C GLN A 112 -7.39 -45.30 18.54
N SER A 113 -8.24 -45.93 19.36
CA SER A 113 -7.93 -47.19 20.05
C SER A 113 -7.80 -48.40 19.10
N LEU A 114 -8.45 -48.35 17.93
CA LEU A 114 -8.36 -49.38 16.89
C LEU A 114 -7.12 -49.20 16.01
N VAL A 115 -6.60 -47.97 15.95
CA VAL A 115 -5.34 -47.61 15.28
C VAL A 115 -4.20 -47.36 16.28
N ASP A 116 -4.33 -47.90 17.49
CA ASP A 116 -3.39 -47.66 18.60
C ASP A 116 -1.97 -48.16 18.28
N GLY A 117 -0.99 -47.46 18.85
CA GLY A 117 0.44 -47.70 18.66
C GLY A 117 1.04 -47.15 17.35
N LEU A 118 0.24 -46.53 16.47
CA LEU A 118 0.73 -45.96 15.19
C LEU A 118 1.15 -44.50 15.29
N CYS A 119 0.38 -43.69 16.03
CA CYS A 119 0.62 -42.27 16.23
C CYS A 119 0.03 -41.80 17.56
N SER A 120 0.43 -40.61 18.02
CA SER A 120 -0.14 -39.99 19.21
C SER A 120 -1.64 -39.76 19.06
N THR A 121 -2.39 -39.93 20.15
CA THR A 121 -3.84 -39.73 20.20
C THR A 121 -4.28 -38.30 19.84
N VAL A 122 -3.35 -37.34 19.97
CA VAL A 122 -3.58 -35.92 19.71
C VAL A 122 -3.62 -35.60 18.20
N VAL A 123 -3.05 -36.45 17.34
CA VAL A 123 -2.93 -36.18 15.89
C VAL A 123 -4.30 -36.16 15.21
N PHE A 124 -5.18 -37.11 15.51
CA PHE A 124 -6.50 -37.16 14.86
C PHE A 124 -7.50 -36.14 15.40
N SER A 125 -7.25 -35.55 16.58
CA SER A 125 -8.07 -34.47 17.11
C SER A 125 -7.66 -33.08 16.59
N GLN A 126 -6.67 -32.99 15.69
CA GLN A 126 -6.22 -31.70 15.16
C GLN A 126 -7.20 -31.11 14.13
N PRO A 127 -7.33 -29.76 14.08
CA PRO A 127 -8.22 -29.07 13.15
C PRO A 127 -7.71 -29.02 11.70
N THR A 128 -6.55 -29.62 11.42
CA THR A 128 -5.91 -29.69 10.11
C THR A 128 -5.13 -30.99 9.98
N LEU A 129 -4.99 -31.54 8.78
CA LEU A 129 -4.22 -32.76 8.54
C LEU A 129 -2.70 -32.55 8.64
N ASN A 130 -2.18 -31.33 8.85
CA ASN A 130 -0.73 -31.06 8.83
C ASN A 130 0.06 -32.00 9.77
N ASP A 131 -0.38 -32.20 11.01
CA ASP A 131 0.29 -33.08 11.96
C ASP A 131 0.25 -34.55 11.53
N PHE A 132 -0.85 -34.97 10.92
CA PHE A 132 -0.97 -36.31 10.35
C PHE A 132 -0.09 -36.45 9.10
N ALA A 133 -0.13 -35.48 8.20
CA ALA A 133 0.64 -35.44 6.95
C ALA A 133 2.16 -35.41 7.17
N ALA A 134 2.62 -34.84 8.28
CA ALA A 134 4.03 -34.82 8.69
C ALA A 134 4.55 -36.20 9.12
N LEU A 135 3.67 -37.16 9.44
CA LEU A 135 4.07 -38.51 9.82
C LEU A 135 4.65 -39.28 8.62
N PRO A 136 5.50 -40.28 8.86
CA PRO A 136 6.03 -41.12 7.78
C PRO A 136 4.91 -41.81 7.00
N ARG A 137 5.06 -41.90 5.66
CA ARG A 137 4.10 -42.56 4.75
C ARG A 137 3.64 -43.94 5.21
N LYS A 138 4.51 -44.73 5.85
CA LYS A 138 4.19 -46.03 6.43
C LYS A 138 3.06 -45.96 7.47
N ILE A 139 2.98 -44.89 8.24
CA ILE A 139 1.91 -44.68 9.22
C ILE A 139 0.60 -44.41 8.50
N HIS A 140 0.59 -43.58 7.45
CA HIS A 140 -0.61 -43.33 6.65
C HIS A 140 -1.14 -44.62 6.02
N GLN A 141 -0.24 -45.42 5.44
CA GLN A 141 -0.56 -46.73 4.85
C GLN A 141 -1.17 -47.68 5.89
N GLU A 142 -0.60 -47.73 7.09
CA GLU A 142 -1.05 -48.62 8.14
C GLU A 142 -2.40 -48.20 8.75
N VAL A 143 -2.63 -46.88 8.93
CA VAL A 143 -3.95 -46.34 9.31
C VAL A 143 -5.00 -46.68 8.27
N ARG A 144 -4.70 -46.40 6.99
CA ARG A 144 -5.57 -46.76 5.86
C ARG A 144 -5.89 -48.26 5.84
N ARG A 145 -4.86 -49.12 5.98
CA ARG A 145 -5.00 -50.58 5.98
C ARG A 145 -5.90 -51.06 7.11
N ARG A 146 -5.77 -50.51 8.32
CA ARG A 146 -6.62 -50.88 9.47
C ARG A 146 -8.07 -50.47 9.25
N ILE A 147 -8.32 -49.27 8.72
CA ILE A 147 -9.68 -48.83 8.35
C ILE A 147 -10.27 -49.78 7.29
N GLN A 148 -9.51 -50.12 6.26
CA GLN A 148 -9.94 -51.09 5.24
C GLN A 148 -10.27 -52.46 5.84
N GLN A 149 -9.46 -52.97 6.78
CA GLN A 149 -9.73 -54.25 7.42
C GLN A 149 -11.01 -54.25 8.26
N LEU A 150 -11.25 -53.17 9.01
CA LEU A 150 -12.48 -53.01 9.80
C LEU A 150 -13.71 -53.00 8.88
N LEU A 151 -13.65 -52.23 7.80
CA LEU A 151 -14.74 -52.13 6.81
C LEU A 151 -14.96 -53.44 6.05
N ALA A 152 -13.90 -54.19 5.73
CA ALA A 152 -14.00 -55.46 5.01
C ALA A 152 -14.58 -56.60 5.84
N GLN A 153 -14.35 -56.60 7.16
CA GLN A 153 -14.83 -57.65 8.06
C GLN A 153 -16.29 -57.41 8.44
N ASP A 154 -16.57 -56.26 9.05
CA ASP A 154 -17.90 -55.86 9.49
C ASP A 154 -17.89 -54.36 9.85
N PRO A 155 -18.50 -53.49 9.03
CA PRO A 155 -18.58 -52.05 9.30
C PRO A 155 -19.21 -51.69 10.65
N SER A 156 -20.01 -52.59 11.26
CA SER A 156 -20.61 -52.37 12.57
C SER A 156 -19.61 -52.46 13.74
N GLN A 157 -18.38 -52.91 13.48
CA GLN A 157 -17.30 -52.88 14.47
C GLN A 157 -16.76 -51.46 14.73
N LEU A 158 -17.05 -50.50 13.86
CA LEU A 158 -16.76 -49.10 14.13
C LEU A 158 -17.69 -48.60 15.25
N PRO A 159 -17.19 -47.82 16.23
CA PRO A 159 -18.03 -47.23 17.25
C PRO A 159 -19.17 -46.44 16.60
N VAL A 160 -20.40 -46.62 17.08
CA VAL A 160 -21.59 -45.92 16.53
C VAL A 160 -21.40 -44.41 16.52
N ASN A 161 -20.70 -43.87 17.52
CA ASN A 161 -20.42 -42.44 17.61
C ASN A 161 -19.33 -41.96 16.66
N ALA A 162 -18.53 -42.85 16.06
CA ALA A 162 -17.47 -42.49 15.11
C ALA A 162 -18.00 -42.30 13.67
N LEU A 163 -19.26 -42.66 13.40
CA LEU A 163 -19.86 -42.66 12.08
C LEU A 163 -20.97 -41.62 11.98
N GLU A 164 -20.85 -40.71 11.02
CA GLU A 164 -21.92 -39.79 10.66
C GLU A 164 -22.12 -39.78 9.15
N HIS A 165 -23.36 -39.62 8.70
CA HIS A 165 -23.65 -39.49 7.28
C HIS A 165 -23.07 -38.17 6.74
N ILE A 166 -22.57 -38.16 5.50
CA ILE A 166 -21.90 -37.00 4.88
C ILE A 166 -22.76 -35.72 4.89
N SER A 167 -24.09 -35.86 4.80
CA SER A 167 -25.01 -34.71 4.87
C SER A 167 -25.17 -34.08 6.26
N ALA A 168 -24.70 -34.76 7.31
CA ALA A 168 -24.73 -34.29 8.70
C ALA A 168 -23.44 -33.56 9.11
N VAL A 169 -22.39 -33.64 8.29
CA VAL A 169 -21.09 -33.04 8.60
C VAL A 169 -20.81 -31.78 7.77
N GLN A 170 -19.94 -30.94 8.31
CA GLN A 170 -19.44 -29.73 7.71
C GLN A 170 -17.96 -29.91 7.41
N MET A 171 -17.57 -29.86 6.13
CA MET A 171 -16.17 -30.00 5.74
C MET A 171 -15.40 -28.68 5.95
N ALA A 172 -14.09 -28.79 6.17
CA ALA A 172 -13.15 -27.68 6.22
C ALA A 172 -11.95 -27.94 5.31
N LEU A 173 -11.09 -26.92 5.09
CA LEU A 173 -9.84 -27.09 4.37
C LEU A 173 -9.01 -28.22 4.99
N PRO A 174 -8.52 -29.18 4.19
CA PRO A 174 -7.86 -30.37 4.73
C PRO A 174 -6.51 -30.04 5.38
N VAL A 175 -5.80 -29.01 4.91
CA VAL A 175 -4.51 -28.56 5.44
C VAL A 175 -4.46 -27.05 5.54
N ARG A 176 -3.59 -26.56 6.41
CA ARG A 176 -3.11 -25.17 6.38
C ARG A 176 -1.86 -25.12 5.49
N SER A 177 -1.97 -24.50 4.32
CA SER A 177 -0.85 -24.32 3.40
C SER A 177 -0.03 -23.09 3.77
N GLY A 178 1.30 -23.25 3.83
CA GLY A 178 2.25 -22.14 3.98
C GLY A 178 2.52 -21.46 2.64
N ASP A 179 2.70 -22.27 1.60
CA ASP A 179 2.90 -21.84 0.22
C ASP A 179 1.95 -22.58 -0.75
N PHE A 180 1.58 -21.89 -1.84
CA PHE A 180 0.82 -22.43 -2.97
C PHE A 180 1.57 -22.08 -4.25
N THR A 181 1.89 -23.09 -5.06
CA THR A 181 2.52 -22.90 -6.36
C THR A 181 1.67 -23.54 -7.44
N ASP A 182 1.34 -22.75 -8.46
CA ASP A 182 0.60 -23.20 -9.62
C ASP A 182 1.54 -23.31 -10.82
N PHE A 183 1.44 -24.43 -11.54
CA PHE A 183 2.29 -24.73 -12.69
C PHE A 183 1.49 -24.60 -13.98
N SER A 184 2.11 -24.89 -15.12
CA SER A 184 1.44 -24.98 -16.41
C SER A 184 2.01 -26.18 -17.15
N CYS A 185 1.47 -27.36 -16.84
CA CYS A 185 2.08 -28.64 -17.22
C CYS A 185 1.39 -29.35 -18.40
N SER A 186 0.18 -28.94 -18.82
CA SER A 186 -0.48 -29.48 -20.02
C SER A 186 0.07 -28.81 -21.28
N ALA A 187 0.54 -29.61 -22.24
CA ALA A 187 1.07 -29.09 -23.49
C ALA A 187 -0.03 -28.49 -24.38
N ASP A 188 -1.21 -29.10 -24.37
CA ASP A 188 -2.38 -28.65 -25.13
C ASP A 188 -2.95 -27.36 -24.55
N HIS A 189 -3.10 -27.28 -23.21
CA HIS A 189 -3.51 -26.04 -22.55
C HIS A 189 -2.59 -24.87 -22.92
N VAL A 190 -1.26 -25.06 -22.85
CA VAL A 190 -0.30 -23.99 -23.17
C VAL A 190 -0.41 -23.54 -24.63
N LEU A 191 -0.65 -24.47 -25.57
CA LEU A 191 -0.89 -24.10 -26.98
C LEU A 191 -2.18 -23.32 -27.16
N ASN A 192 -3.27 -23.82 -26.56
CA ASN A 192 -4.60 -23.24 -26.65
C ASN A 192 -4.63 -21.85 -26.00
N ALA A 193 -4.05 -21.70 -24.82
CA ALA A 193 -3.90 -20.42 -24.14
C ALA A 193 -3.04 -19.44 -24.95
N SER A 194 -1.91 -19.88 -25.51
CA SER A 194 -1.08 -19.04 -26.39
C SER A 194 -1.88 -18.56 -27.61
N GLU A 195 -2.66 -19.43 -28.24
CA GLU A 195 -3.52 -19.07 -29.38
C GLU A 195 -4.63 -18.10 -28.99
N ALA A 196 -5.30 -18.35 -27.86
CA ALA A 196 -6.34 -17.47 -27.34
C ALA A 196 -5.81 -16.06 -27.03
N MET A 197 -4.59 -15.97 -26.46
CA MET A 197 -4.00 -14.71 -26.00
C MET A 197 -3.25 -13.94 -27.09
N THR A 198 -2.51 -14.65 -27.94
CA THR A 198 -1.59 -14.04 -28.93
C THR A 198 -2.05 -14.22 -30.37
N GLY A 199 -3.04 -15.08 -30.63
CA GLY A 199 -3.45 -15.49 -31.97
C GLY A 199 -2.49 -16.50 -32.62
N SER A 200 -1.45 -16.95 -31.91
CA SER A 200 -0.49 -17.95 -32.40
C SER A 200 -0.35 -19.09 -31.41
N ARG A 201 -0.43 -20.34 -31.91
CA ARG A 201 -0.14 -21.55 -31.14
C ARG A 201 1.36 -21.65 -30.90
N SER A 202 1.82 -21.49 -29.67
CA SER A 202 3.23 -21.62 -29.32
C SER A 202 3.42 -22.04 -27.87
N HIS A 203 4.51 -22.76 -27.60
CA HIS A 203 4.98 -22.98 -26.23
C HIS A 203 6.05 -21.95 -25.90
N PRO A 204 6.15 -21.49 -24.63
CA PRO A 204 7.31 -20.71 -24.22
C PRO A 204 8.59 -21.56 -24.38
N PRO A 205 9.75 -20.94 -24.68
CA PRO A 205 10.99 -21.68 -24.96
C PRO A 205 11.36 -22.67 -23.86
N SER A 206 11.05 -22.39 -22.60
CA SER A 206 11.37 -23.24 -21.46
C SER A 206 10.45 -24.44 -21.26
N PHE A 207 9.26 -24.48 -21.87
CA PHE A 207 8.21 -25.45 -21.54
C PHE A 207 8.68 -26.91 -21.63
N TYR A 208 9.38 -27.27 -22.70
CA TYR A 208 9.85 -28.64 -22.91
C TYR A 208 11.13 -28.98 -22.11
N HIS A 209 11.75 -27.98 -21.47
CA HIS A 209 12.97 -28.14 -20.69
C HIS A 209 12.72 -28.23 -19.19
N GLN A 210 11.70 -27.54 -18.67
CA GLN A 210 11.33 -27.54 -17.25
C GLN A 210 9.83 -27.25 -17.06
N PRO A 211 9.21 -27.75 -15.97
CA PRO A 211 7.89 -27.31 -15.55
C PRO A 211 7.90 -25.80 -15.28
N VAL A 212 7.03 -25.05 -15.96
CA VAL A 212 6.88 -23.59 -15.75
C VAL A 212 5.77 -23.38 -14.72
N GLY A 213 5.97 -22.47 -13.78
CA GLY A 213 4.99 -22.16 -12.75
C GLY A 213 5.27 -20.82 -12.06
N TYR A 214 4.33 -20.40 -11.21
CA TYR A 214 4.36 -19.14 -10.47
C TYR A 214 3.81 -19.34 -9.04
N ALA A 215 4.11 -18.39 -8.15
CA ALA A 215 3.58 -18.42 -6.79
C ALA A 215 2.10 -17.99 -6.80
N GLY A 216 1.22 -18.87 -6.35
CA GLY A 216 -0.19 -18.59 -6.13
C GLY A 216 -0.45 -17.93 -4.76
N ARG A 217 -1.73 -17.71 -4.43
CA ARG A 217 -2.12 -17.00 -3.21
C ARG A 217 -2.79 -17.90 -2.17
N CYS A 218 -2.09 -18.19 -1.07
CA CYS A 218 -2.62 -19.05 0.00
C CYS A 218 -3.82 -18.46 0.75
N SER A 219 -3.90 -17.12 0.88
CA SER A 219 -4.97 -16.47 1.65
C SER A 219 -6.35 -16.56 1.00
N SER A 220 -6.41 -16.95 -0.27
CA SER A 220 -7.63 -17.11 -1.06
C SER A 220 -7.87 -18.59 -1.43
N LEU A 221 -7.22 -19.52 -0.71
CA LEU A 221 -7.58 -20.94 -0.80
C LEU A 221 -8.89 -21.18 -0.05
N ASP A 222 -9.90 -21.61 -0.80
CA ASP A 222 -11.24 -21.87 -0.29
C ASP A 222 -11.58 -23.36 -0.36
N ILE A 223 -12.36 -23.83 0.61
CA ILE A 223 -12.91 -25.18 0.58
C ILE A 223 -14.06 -25.27 -0.45
N SER A 224 -14.25 -26.45 -1.04
CA SER A 224 -15.48 -26.82 -1.75
C SER A 224 -16.75 -26.36 -1.02
N GLY A 225 -17.69 -25.77 -1.75
CA GLY A 225 -18.95 -25.21 -1.24
C GLY A 225 -18.88 -23.73 -0.82
N SER A 226 -17.70 -23.11 -0.85
CA SER A 226 -17.55 -21.67 -0.63
C SER A 226 -18.13 -20.89 -1.81
N ALA A 227 -18.66 -19.69 -1.58
CA ALA A 227 -19.19 -18.88 -2.69
C ALA A 227 -18.08 -18.04 -3.31
N GLN A 228 -17.87 -18.14 -4.62
CA GLN A 228 -16.92 -17.30 -5.32
C GLN A 228 -17.61 -16.02 -5.82
N GLU A 229 -16.99 -14.89 -5.53
CA GLU A 229 -17.47 -13.57 -5.95
C GLU A 229 -16.71 -13.10 -7.19
N ARG A 230 -17.45 -12.70 -8.24
CA ARG A 230 -16.85 -12.13 -9.44
C ARG A 230 -15.97 -10.92 -9.08
N PRO A 231 -14.66 -10.94 -9.41
CA PRO A 231 -13.77 -9.88 -8.99
C PRO A 231 -14.02 -8.58 -9.76
N LEU A 232 -13.67 -7.48 -9.11
CA LEU A 232 -13.46 -6.21 -9.79
C LEU A 232 -12.00 -6.07 -10.19
N GLY A 233 -11.74 -5.50 -11.35
CA GLY A 233 -10.39 -5.15 -11.77
C GLY A 233 -10.36 -4.20 -12.95
N GLN A 234 -9.14 -3.89 -13.38
CA GLN A 234 -8.88 -3.13 -14.59
C GLN A 234 -8.60 -4.07 -15.74
N PHE A 235 -9.17 -3.79 -16.90
CA PHE A 235 -8.96 -4.58 -18.11
C PHE A 235 -9.23 -3.75 -19.37
N TRP A 236 -8.76 -4.24 -20.52
CA TRP A 236 -9.01 -3.59 -21.81
C TRP A 236 -10.51 -3.69 -22.17
N ALA A 237 -11.14 -2.57 -22.55
CA ALA A 237 -12.54 -2.55 -22.97
C ALA A 237 -12.81 -3.34 -24.27
N GLY A 238 -11.76 -3.57 -25.05
CA GLY A 238 -11.75 -4.22 -26.36
C GLY A 238 -10.42 -4.94 -26.61
N LYS A 239 -9.80 -4.73 -27.77
CA LYS A 239 -8.56 -5.41 -28.14
C LYS A 239 -7.40 -5.01 -27.21
N PRO A 240 -6.67 -5.98 -26.62
CA PRO A 240 -5.51 -5.70 -25.78
C PRO A 240 -4.48 -4.78 -26.47
N GLY A 241 -3.94 -3.84 -25.69
CA GLY A 241 -2.97 -2.83 -26.15
C GLY A 241 -3.52 -1.76 -27.11
N ASN A 242 -4.78 -1.85 -27.54
CA ASN A 242 -5.38 -1.01 -28.57
C ASN A 242 -6.78 -0.50 -28.19
N SER A 243 -7.12 -0.51 -26.90
CA SER A 243 -8.44 -0.09 -26.42
C SER A 243 -8.31 0.67 -25.10
N GLU A 244 -9.36 1.33 -24.66
CA GLU A 244 -9.37 2.00 -23.36
C GLU A 244 -9.27 0.99 -22.21
N ILE A 245 -8.58 1.34 -21.13
CA ILE A 245 -8.53 0.56 -19.90
C ILE A 245 -9.73 0.95 -19.06
N VAL A 246 -10.56 -0.03 -18.71
CA VAL A 246 -11.78 0.18 -17.92
C VAL A 246 -11.69 -0.55 -16.60
N PHE A 247 -12.27 0.03 -15.55
CA PHE A 247 -12.44 -0.61 -14.25
C PHE A 247 -13.87 -1.12 -14.10
N GLY A 248 -14.03 -2.37 -13.65
CA GLY A 248 -15.33 -2.94 -13.41
C GLY A 248 -15.29 -4.43 -13.05
N PRO A 249 -16.47 -5.07 -12.95
CA PRO A 249 -16.54 -6.51 -12.76
C PRO A 249 -16.02 -7.23 -14.00
N SER A 250 -15.24 -8.28 -13.78
CA SER A 250 -14.71 -9.13 -14.85
C SER A 250 -15.84 -9.63 -15.76
N ARG A 251 -15.64 -9.50 -17.06
CA ARG A 251 -16.52 -10.01 -18.13
C ARG A 251 -16.11 -11.41 -18.57
N CYS A 252 -14.93 -11.86 -18.16
CA CYS A 252 -14.31 -13.10 -18.61
C CYS A 252 -13.93 -13.98 -17.41
N MET A 253 -14.91 -14.27 -16.55
CA MET A 253 -14.76 -15.16 -15.40
C MET A 253 -14.73 -16.61 -15.88
N ASP A 254 -13.77 -17.38 -15.40
CA ASP A 254 -13.46 -18.72 -15.90
C ASP A 254 -13.10 -19.65 -14.73
N TYR A 255 -13.22 -20.95 -14.99
CA TYR A 255 -12.69 -22.00 -14.12
C TYR A 255 -11.38 -22.53 -14.70
N GLU A 256 -10.56 -23.17 -13.87
CA GLU A 256 -9.43 -23.98 -14.34
C GLU A 256 -9.49 -25.35 -13.69
N LEU A 257 -9.61 -26.39 -14.52
CA LEU A 257 -9.64 -27.78 -14.06
C LEU A 257 -8.24 -28.26 -13.69
N GLU A 258 -7.98 -28.50 -12.41
CA GLU A 258 -6.64 -28.87 -11.93
C GLU A 258 -6.61 -30.00 -10.89
N VAL A 259 -5.41 -30.55 -10.70
CA VAL A 259 -5.08 -31.47 -9.61
C VAL A 259 -3.90 -30.91 -8.82
N GLY A 260 -4.00 -30.97 -7.50
CA GLY A 260 -2.94 -30.54 -6.57
C GLY A 260 -2.32 -31.70 -5.80
N ALA A 261 -1.02 -31.64 -5.54
CA ALA A 261 -0.32 -32.46 -4.56
C ALA A 261 -0.10 -31.66 -3.28
N LEU A 262 -0.39 -32.28 -2.14
CA LEU A 262 -0.09 -31.75 -0.81
C LEU A 262 1.23 -32.33 -0.31
N VAL A 263 2.13 -31.46 0.14
CA VAL A 263 3.41 -31.86 0.71
C VAL A 263 3.19 -32.48 2.09
N GLY A 264 3.68 -33.70 2.30
CA GLY A 264 3.67 -34.39 3.60
C GLY A 264 5.01 -34.29 4.31
N LYS A 265 6.04 -34.87 3.70
CA LYS A 265 7.41 -34.81 4.21
C LYS A 265 8.07 -33.50 3.78
N PRO A 266 8.48 -32.63 4.72
CA PRO A 266 9.11 -31.36 4.37
C PRO A 266 10.49 -31.58 3.74
N LEU A 267 10.99 -30.55 3.06
CA LEU A 267 12.32 -30.46 2.49
C LEU A 267 13.01 -29.20 3.02
N GLY A 268 14.21 -29.34 3.57
CA GLY A 268 14.95 -28.23 4.14
C GLY A 268 15.37 -27.18 3.10
N ARG A 269 15.51 -25.93 3.51
CA ARG A 269 16.05 -24.87 2.63
C ARG A 269 17.42 -25.29 2.11
N ARG A 270 17.69 -25.02 0.82
CA ARG A 270 18.92 -25.40 0.11
C ARG A 270 19.12 -26.91 -0.08
N GLU A 271 18.22 -27.77 0.38
CA GLU A 271 18.19 -29.15 -0.08
C GLU A 271 17.67 -29.22 -1.52
N ARG A 272 17.82 -30.36 -2.17
CA ARG A 272 17.37 -30.60 -3.54
C ARG A 272 16.59 -31.89 -3.56
N LEU A 273 15.55 -31.92 -4.39
CA LEU A 273 14.70 -33.08 -4.58
C LEU A 273 14.79 -33.50 -6.05
N LEU A 274 15.05 -34.78 -6.27
CA LEU A 274 14.97 -35.37 -7.62
C LEU A 274 13.53 -35.83 -7.85
N ALA A 275 13.05 -35.75 -9.09
CA ALA A 275 11.68 -36.15 -9.44
C ALA A 275 11.36 -37.61 -9.06
N LYS A 276 12.32 -38.53 -9.21
CA LYS A 276 12.19 -39.93 -8.80
C LYS A 276 11.97 -40.13 -7.29
N ASP A 277 12.40 -39.19 -6.46
CA ASP A 277 12.33 -39.27 -5.00
C ASP A 277 11.14 -38.47 -4.42
N ALA A 278 10.51 -37.61 -5.24
CA ALA A 278 9.45 -36.71 -4.80
C ALA A 278 8.15 -37.42 -4.39
N ALA A 279 7.90 -38.64 -4.85
CA ALA A 279 6.73 -39.42 -4.44
C ALA A 279 6.67 -39.68 -2.92
N GLU A 280 7.82 -39.75 -2.23
CA GLU A 280 7.89 -39.90 -0.78
C GLU A 280 7.62 -38.60 -0.01
N HIS A 281 7.56 -37.48 -0.72
CA HIS A 281 7.25 -36.17 -0.16
C HIS A 281 5.78 -35.77 -0.31
N ILE A 282 5.00 -36.49 -1.13
CA ILE A 282 3.58 -36.23 -1.34
C ILE A 282 2.75 -36.95 -0.28
N PHE A 283 1.94 -36.20 0.47
CA PHE A 283 0.95 -36.73 1.39
C PHE A 283 -0.28 -37.28 0.65
N GLY A 284 -0.77 -36.53 -0.33
CA GLY A 284 -1.89 -36.94 -1.17
C GLY A 284 -2.31 -35.88 -2.16
N PHE A 285 -3.41 -36.14 -2.85
CA PHE A 285 -3.88 -35.37 -4.00
C PHE A 285 -5.29 -34.82 -3.77
N VAL A 286 -5.57 -33.67 -4.36
CA VAL A 286 -6.86 -32.96 -4.30
C VAL A 286 -7.22 -32.42 -5.68
N LEU A 287 -8.51 -32.20 -5.94
CA LEU A 287 -8.92 -31.36 -7.07
C LEU A 287 -8.71 -29.89 -6.70
N VAL A 288 -8.33 -29.09 -7.69
CA VAL A 288 -8.15 -27.66 -7.57
C VAL A 288 -8.96 -26.97 -8.67
N ASN A 289 -9.67 -25.89 -8.33
CA ASN A 289 -10.24 -24.96 -9.30
C ASN A 289 -9.57 -23.60 -9.12
N ASP A 290 -8.68 -23.22 -10.03
CA ASP A 290 -7.99 -21.94 -9.97
C ASP A 290 -8.76 -20.86 -10.75
N TRP A 291 -9.68 -20.20 -10.04
CA TRP A 291 -10.61 -19.28 -10.66
C TRP A 291 -9.87 -18.13 -11.33
N SER A 292 -10.33 -17.80 -12.54
CA SER A 292 -9.57 -16.92 -13.41
C SER A 292 -10.45 -15.83 -14.01
N ALA A 293 -10.11 -14.57 -13.76
CA ALA A 293 -10.67 -13.42 -14.46
C ALA A 293 -9.77 -13.05 -15.64
N ARG A 294 -10.03 -13.64 -16.82
CA ARG A 294 -9.13 -13.60 -17.99
C ARG A 294 -8.87 -12.20 -18.54
N ASP A 295 -9.85 -11.32 -18.42
CA ASP A 295 -9.73 -9.93 -18.86
C ASP A 295 -8.81 -9.11 -17.94
N ILE A 296 -8.93 -9.30 -16.62
CA ILE A 296 -8.01 -8.72 -15.62
C ILE A 296 -6.61 -9.31 -15.79
N GLN A 297 -6.53 -10.64 -15.87
CA GLN A 297 -5.27 -11.35 -16.09
C GLN A 297 -4.55 -10.86 -17.35
N GLY A 298 -5.25 -10.78 -18.49
CA GLY A 298 -4.67 -10.31 -19.75
C GLY A 298 -4.17 -8.86 -19.72
N PHE A 299 -4.65 -8.03 -18.78
CA PHE A 299 -4.16 -6.67 -18.58
C PHE A 299 -2.91 -6.60 -17.70
N GLU A 300 -2.85 -7.37 -16.60
CA GLU A 300 -1.77 -7.27 -15.60
C GLU A 300 -0.60 -8.24 -15.82
N MET A 301 -0.80 -9.33 -16.56
CA MET A 301 0.12 -10.48 -16.58
C MET A 301 1.52 -10.15 -17.14
N SER A 302 1.68 -9.13 -17.98
CA SER A 302 2.98 -8.81 -18.58
C SER A 302 3.66 -7.65 -17.84
N PRO A 303 4.94 -7.78 -17.42
CA PRO A 303 5.84 -8.94 -17.56
C PRO A 303 5.88 -9.87 -16.33
N LEU A 304 5.10 -9.61 -15.28
CA LEU A 304 5.33 -10.17 -13.95
C LEU A 304 4.57 -11.47 -13.63
N GLY A 305 3.70 -11.92 -14.53
CA GLY A 305 2.81 -13.05 -14.31
C GLY A 305 1.45 -12.63 -13.73
N PRO A 306 0.51 -13.59 -13.60
CA PRO A 306 -0.84 -13.32 -13.11
C PRO A 306 -0.85 -12.88 -11.64
N LEU A 307 -1.80 -12.01 -11.26
CA LEU A 307 -1.97 -11.52 -9.90
C LEU A 307 -3.45 -11.47 -9.48
N ASN A 308 -4.16 -10.35 -9.66
CA ASN A 308 -5.56 -10.19 -9.27
C ASN A 308 -6.52 -11.00 -10.14
N GLY A 309 -6.10 -11.37 -11.35
CA GLY A 309 -6.81 -12.32 -12.20
C GLY A 309 -6.95 -13.71 -11.57
N LYS A 310 -6.10 -14.06 -10.57
CA LYS A 310 -6.07 -15.34 -9.86
C LYS A 310 -6.32 -15.21 -8.35
N ASN A 311 -5.88 -14.12 -7.72
CA ASN A 311 -6.07 -13.85 -6.28
C ASN A 311 -7.54 -13.75 -5.83
N LEU A 312 -8.50 -13.79 -6.77
CA LEU A 312 -9.92 -13.74 -6.47
C LEU A 312 -10.37 -14.94 -5.61
N GLY A 313 -9.74 -16.11 -5.79
CA GLY A 313 -10.13 -17.36 -5.14
C GLY A 313 -9.55 -18.58 -5.86
N THR A 314 -9.09 -19.56 -5.10
CA THR A 314 -8.68 -20.88 -5.60
C THR A 314 -9.36 -21.91 -4.73
N SER A 315 -10.11 -22.83 -5.33
CA SER A 315 -10.89 -23.80 -4.57
C SER A 315 -10.21 -25.17 -4.50
N VAL A 316 -10.37 -25.87 -3.38
CA VAL A 316 -9.80 -27.20 -3.15
C VAL A 316 -10.87 -28.22 -2.72
N SER A 317 -10.82 -29.44 -3.26
CA SER A 317 -11.70 -30.54 -2.82
C SER A 317 -11.40 -30.95 -1.37
N PRO A 318 -12.40 -31.34 -0.58
CA PRO A 318 -12.24 -31.59 0.86
C PRO A 318 -11.52 -32.90 1.20
N TRP A 319 -11.43 -33.83 0.24
CA TRP A 319 -10.87 -35.17 0.45
C TRP A 319 -9.48 -35.30 -0.18
N VAL A 320 -8.48 -35.59 0.64
CA VAL A 320 -7.10 -35.85 0.24
C VAL A 320 -6.96 -37.33 -0.11
N ILE A 321 -6.75 -37.61 -1.40
CA ILE A 321 -6.60 -38.96 -1.93
C ILE A 321 -5.16 -39.42 -1.75
N MET A 322 -4.95 -40.51 -1.03
CA MET A 322 -3.61 -41.02 -0.76
C MET A 322 -2.92 -41.52 -2.04
N PRO A 323 -1.59 -41.36 -2.19
CA PRO A 323 -0.85 -41.89 -3.33
C PRO A 323 -1.05 -43.39 -3.51
N ASP A 324 -1.20 -44.13 -2.41
CA ASP A 324 -1.42 -45.59 -2.42
C ASP A 324 -2.76 -45.99 -3.07
N ALA A 325 -3.79 -45.15 -3.00
CA ALA A 325 -5.06 -45.34 -3.69
C ALA A 325 -4.90 -45.27 -5.21
N LEU A 326 -3.90 -44.49 -5.66
CA LEU A 326 -3.71 -44.15 -7.06
C LEU A 326 -2.66 -45.03 -7.78
N ILE A 327 -1.91 -45.86 -7.04
CA ILE A 327 -0.91 -46.79 -7.61
C ILE A 327 -1.46 -47.64 -8.76
N PRO A 328 -2.68 -48.24 -8.68
CA PRO A 328 -3.23 -49.05 -9.77
C PRO A 328 -3.46 -48.27 -11.08
N PHE A 329 -3.47 -46.95 -11.02
CA PHE A 329 -3.75 -46.04 -12.13
C PHE A 329 -2.50 -45.29 -12.59
N ASN A 330 -1.32 -45.67 -12.10
CA ASN A 330 -0.05 -45.18 -12.66
C ASN A 330 0.01 -45.52 -14.15
N THR A 331 0.52 -44.57 -14.95
CA THR A 331 0.65 -44.72 -16.40
C THR A 331 2.02 -44.26 -16.88
N ALA A 332 2.35 -44.61 -18.12
CA ALA A 332 3.54 -44.10 -18.77
C ALA A 332 3.43 -42.59 -18.97
N ALA A 333 4.55 -41.87 -18.84
CA ALA A 333 4.62 -40.46 -19.17
C ALA A 333 4.33 -40.23 -20.66
N MET A 334 3.75 -39.07 -20.97
CA MET A 334 3.66 -38.63 -22.36
C MET A 334 5.04 -38.64 -23.04
N PRO A 335 5.10 -39.01 -24.33
CA PRO A 335 6.34 -38.98 -25.08
C PRO A 335 7.02 -37.61 -25.01
N ARG A 336 8.30 -37.59 -24.67
CA ARG A 336 9.10 -36.36 -24.64
C ARG A 336 9.29 -35.84 -26.06
N LYS A 337 9.37 -34.51 -26.20
CA LYS A 337 9.63 -33.87 -27.48
C LYS A 337 10.94 -34.37 -28.09
N ALA A 338 10.89 -34.81 -29.35
CA ALA A 338 12.06 -35.32 -30.06
C ALA A 338 13.21 -34.29 -30.06
N GLY A 339 14.43 -34.75 -29.79
CA GLY A 339 15.63 -33.90 -29.73
C GLY A 339 15.79 -33.07 -28.46
N VAL A 340 14.84 -33.11 -27.51
CA VAL A 340 14.93 -32.38 -26.24
C VAL A 340 15.26 -33.35 -25.10
N PRO A 341 16.47 -33.32 -24.53
CA PRO A 341 16.83 -34.20 -23.43
C PRO A 341 16.18 -33.74 -22.11
N VAL A 342 15.64 -34.70 -21.34
CA VAL A 342 15.23 -34.47 -19.95
C VAL A 342 16.47 -34.37 -19.08
N ARG A 343 16.53 -33.36 -18.21
CA ARG A 343 17.64 -33.18 -17.26
C ARG A 343 17.54 -34.20 -16.14
N ALA A 344 18.68 -34.67 -15.63
CA ALA A 344 18.75 -35.76 -14.64
C ALA A 344 17.93 -35.53 -13.36
N TYR A 345 17.72 -34.29 -12.92
CA TYR A 345 16.91 -34.00 -11.73
C TYR A 345 15.39 -34.12 -11.99
N LEU A 346 14.96 -34.01 -13.25
CA LEU A 346 13.59 -34.23 -13.70
C LEU A 346 13.38 -35.65 -14.21
N ASP A 347 14.42 -36.49 -14.26
CA ASP A 347 14.30 -37.88 -14.67
C ASP A 347 13.56 -38.68 -13.58
N GLY A 348 12.42 -39.26 -13.96
CA GLY A 348 11.44 -39.89 -13.07
C GLY A 348 10.09 -39.18 -13.03
N GLY A 349 9.42 -39.27 -11.88
CA GLY A 349 8.01 -38.91 -11.71
C GLY A 349 7.07 -40.07 -12.02
N GLN A 350 5.83 -39.98 -11.54
CA GLN A 350 4.84 -41.05 -11.67
C GLN A 350 3.50 -40.48 -12.18
N PRO A 351 3.32 -40.36 -13.50
CA PRO A 351 2.04 -39.97 -14.08
C PRO A 351 0.94 -40.94 -13.70
N ARG A 352 -0.28 -40.42 -13.55
CA ARG A 352 -1.45 -41.18 -13.13
C ARG A 352 -2.62 -40.81 -14.00
N ILE A 353 -3.53 -41.76 -14.20
CA ILE A 353 -4.79 -41.55 -14.91
C ILE A 353 -5.85 -41.18 -13.89
N ILE A 354 -6.19 -39.90 -13.86
CA ILE A 354 -7.35 -39.36 -13.14
C ILE A 354 -8.29 -38.83 -14.22
N GLN A 355 -9.46 -39.45 -14.34
CA GLN A 355 -10.54 -38.93 -15.19
C GLN A 355 -11.11 -37.70 -14.50
N LEU A 356 -11.26 -36.61 -15.24
CA LEU A 356 -11.68 -35.32 -14.70
C LEU A 356 -12.88 -34.80 -15.49
N GLN A 357 -13.86 -34.26 -14.79
CA GLN A 357 -15.06 -33.70 -15.39
C GLN A 357 -15.38 -32.34 -14.80
N VAL A 358 -15.94 -31.46 -15.64
CA VAL A 358 -16.51 -30.19 -15.22
C VAL A 358 -17.94 -30.11 -15.64
N HIS A 359 -18.79 -29.81 -14.68
CA HIS A 359 -20.21 -29.59 -14.88
C HIS A 359 -20.59 -28.17 -14.48
N ILE A 360 -21.50 -27.58 -15.25
CA ILE A 360 -22.09 -26.28 -14.98
C ILE A 360 -23.59 -26.48 -14.75
N ALA A 361 -24.07 -26.10 -13.57
CA ALA A 361 -25.49 -26.10 -13.24
C ALA A 361 -26.05 -24.67 -13.30
N LEU A 362 -27.16 -24.50 -14.03
CA LEU A 362 -27.84 -23.21 -14.20
C LEU A 362 -28.82 -22.96 -13.03
N THR A 363 -28.86 -21.73 -12.52
CA THR A 363 -29.69 -21.32 -11.36
C THR A 363 -31.21 -21.50 -11.50
N SER A 364 -31.74 -21.94 -12.64
CA SER A 364 -33.19 -21.97 -12.92
C SER A 364 -33.77 -23.32 -13.34
N GLU A 365 -32.96 -24.35 -13.62
CA GLU A 365 -33.44 -25.67 -14.04
C GLU A 365 -32.56 -26.77 -13.41
N GLU A 366 -33.11 -27.95 -13.13
CA GLU A 366 -32.36 -29.13 -12.65
C GLU A 366 -31.37 -29.70 -13.71
N ALA A 367 -31.12 -28.96 -14.79
CA ALA A 367 -30.26 -29.37 -15.89
C ALA A 367 -28.80 -28.96 -15.62
N THR A 368 -27.93 -29.98 -15.62
CA THR A 368 -26.48 -29.86 -15.49
C THR A 368 -25.84 -30.14 -16.84
N GLU A 369 -25.01 -29.24 -17.35
CA GLU A 369 -24.25 -29.41 -18.59
C GLU A 369 -22.82 -29.84 -18.26
N THR A 370 -22.35 -30.97 -18.82
CA THR A 370 -20.93 -31.33 -18.76
C THR A 370 -20.18 -30.60 -19.87
N VAL A 371 -19.26 -29.72 -19.50
CA VAL A 371 -18.53 -28.83 -20.41
C VAL A 371 -17.09 -29.24 -20.67
N CYS A 372 -16.55 -30.17 -19.86
CA CYS A 372 -15.22 -30.73 -20.04
C CYS A 372 -15.18 -32.17 -19.53
N ARG A 373 -14.55 -33.06 -20.30
CA ARG A 373 -14.13 -34.40 -19.87
C ARG A 373 -12.66 -34.57 -20.25
N SER A 374 -11.75 -34.40 -19.29
CA SER A 374 -10.31 -34.41 -19.52
C SER A 374 -9.63 -35.50 -18.69
N ASN A 375 -8.32 -35.63 -18.85
CA ASN A 375 -7.53 -36.63 -18.16
C ASN A 375 -6.11 -36.13 -17.85
N THR A 376 -5.62 -36.46 -16.64
CA THR A 376 -4.22 -36.18 -16.26
C THR A 376 -3.17 -36.99 -17.05
N ALA A 377 -3.59 -37.97 -17.86
CA ALA A 377 -2.74 -38.63 -18.85
C ALA A 377 -2.17 -37.67 -19.90
N TYR A 378 -2.82 -36.51 -20.13
CA TYR A 378 -2.37 -35.47 -21.06
C TYR A 378 -1.32 -34.51 -20.46
N MET A 379 -0.92 -34.72 -19.20
CA MET A 379 0.07 -33.86 -18.55
C MET A 379 1.49 -34.18 -19.03
N TYR A 380 2.21 -33.15 -19.49
CA TYR A 380 3.59 -33.32 -19.97
C TYR A 380 4.59 -33.40 -18.81
N TRP A 381 4.32 -32.68 -17.73
CA TRP A 381 5.10 -32.72 -16.48
C TRP A 381 4.24 -33.30 -15.36
N SER A 382 4.82 -34.20 -14.55
CA SER A 382 4.12 -34.74 -13.37
C SER A 382 4.32 -33.83 -12.14
N LEU A 383 3.45 -33.96 -11.14
CA LEU A 383 3.56 -33.19 -9.88
C LEU A 383 4.87 -33.48 -9.13
N GLU A 384 5.42 -34.70 -9.24
CA GLU A 384 6.76 -35.02 -8.73
C GLU A 384 7.86 -34.20 -9.42
N GLN A 385 7.72 -33.96 -10.73
CA GLN A 385 8.64 -33.12 -11.49
C GLN A 385 8.49 -31.64 -11.12
N CYS A 386 7.25 -31.17 -10.86
CA CYS A 386 6.98 -29.83 -10.33
C CYS A 386 7.65 -29.60 -8.97
N MET A 387 7.53 -30.54 -8.03
CA MET A 387 8.20 -30.49 -6.73
C MET A 387 9.73 -30.42 -6.85
N ALA A 388 10.31 -31.26 -7.72
CA ALA A 388 11.74 -31.25 -7.99
C ALA A 388 12.21 -29.92 -8.60
N GLN A 389 11.43 -29.35 -9.52
CA GLN A 389 11.68 -28.05 -10.12
C GLN A 389 11.63 -26.92 -9.08
N GLN A 390 10.61 -26.90 -8.22
CA GLN A 390 10.45 -25.88 -7.18
C GLN A 390 11.62 -25.91 -6.18
N ALA A 391 12.07 -27.10 -5.78
CA ALA A 391 13.21 -27.27 -4.88
C ALA A 391 14.58 -26.94 -5.53
N LEU A 392 14.68 -26.88 -6.86
CA LEU A 392 15.95 -26.81 -7.59
C LEU A 392 16.79 -25.57 -7.26
N ALA A 393 16.17 -24.43 -6.99
CA ALA A 393 16.89 -23.22 -6.58
C ALA A 393 17.28 -23.22 -5.10
N GLY A 394 16.81 -24.21 -4.33
CA GLY A 394 16.97 -24.29 -2.87
C GLY A 394 15.79 -23.78 -2.07
N CYS A 395 14.61 -23.70 -2.70
CA CYS A 395 13.35 -23.51 -1.99
C CYS A 395 13.13 -24.70 -1.04
N GLY A 396 12.77 -24.41 0.21
CA GLY A 396 12.26 -25.45 1.11
C GLY A 396 10.82 -25.81 0.73
N LEU A 397 10.35 -26.98 1.19
CA LEU A 397 8.95 -27.40 1.10
C LEU A 397 8.45 -27.69 2.51
N GLN A 398 7.27 -27.19 2.87
CA GLN A 398 6.66 -27.37 4.18
C GLN A 398 5.49 -28.34 4.11
N THR A 399 5.23 -29.04 5.21
CA THR A 399 4.04 -29.90 5.30
C THR A 399 2.76 -29.08 5.16
N GLY A 400 1.92 -29.44 4.20
CA GLY A 400 0.67 -28.76 3.87
C GLY A 400 0.77 -27.82 2.66
N ASP A 401 1.97 -27.56 2.11
CA ASP A 401 2.10 -26.78 0.88
C ASP A 401 1.34 -27.45 -0.27
N LEU A 402 0.72 -26.62 -1.12
CA LEU A 402 -0.06 -27.04 -2.29
C LEU A 402 0.73 -26.78 -3.56
N ILE A 403 0.92 -27.82 -4.37
CA ILE A 403 1.54 -27.73 -5.69
C ILE A 403 0.54 -28.22 -6.72
N ALA A 404 0.05 -27.32 -7.57
CA ALA A 404 -0.96 -27.64 -8.57
C ALA A 404 -0.34 -27.88 -9.96
N THR A 405 -1.09 -28.59 -10.81
CA THR A 405 -0.66 -28.95 -12.16
C THR A 405 -0.63 -27.79 -13.14
N GLY A 406 -1.42 -26.74 -12.89
CA GLY A 406 -2.01 -25.95 -13.95
C GLY A 406 -3.15 -26.68 -14.64
N THR A 407 -3.94 -25.93 -15.41
CA THR A 407 -5.10 -26.43 -16.15
C THR A 407 -4.81 -27.72 -16.94
N VAL A 408 -5.67 -28.73 -16.78
CA VAL A 408 -5.57 -30.05 -17.39
C VAL A 408 -6.43 -30.13 -18.65
N SER A 409 -5.77 -30.02 -19.81
CA SER A 409 -6.44 -30.11 -21.12
C SER A 409 -5.89 -31.23 -21.99
N GLY A 410 -6.80 -31.85 -22.77
CA GLY A 410 -6.49 -32.79 -23.83
C GLY A 410 -6.51 -32.16 -25.23
N PRO A 411 -6.21 -32.95 -26.27
CA PRO A 411 -6.15 -32.50 -27.67
C PRO A 411 -7.52 -32.18 -28.28
N ASP A 412 -8.61 -32.80 -27.81
CA ASP A 412 -9.94 -32.62 -28.38
C ASP A 412 -10.71 -31.46 -27.70
N GLU A 413 -11.64 -30.81 -28.44
CA GLU A 413 -12.36 -29.63 -27.93
C GLU A 413 -13.19 -29.93 -26.66
N GLU A 414 -13.71 -31.15 -26.49
CA GLU A 414 -14.46 -31.57 -25.27
C GLU A 414 -13.56 -31.78 -24.04
N GLU A 415 -12.24 -31.73 -24.21
CA GLU A 415 -11.23 -31.99 -23.18
C GLU A 415 -10.51 -30.70 -22.72
N HIS A 416 -10.99 -29.53 -23.13
CA HIS A 416 -10.45 -28.23 -22.74
C HIS A 416 -10.74 -27.92 -21.27
N GLY A 417 -9.69 -27.77 -20.46
CA GLY A 417 -9.77 -27.59 -19.01
C GLY A 417 -10.21 -26.20 -18.54
N CYS A 418 -10.38 -25.24 -19.44
CA CYS A 418 -11.00 -23.94 -19.16
C CYS A 418 -11.77 -23.38 -20.36
N LEU A 419 -12.64 -22.38 -20.15
CA LEU A 419 -13.45 -21.80 -21.22
C LEU A 419 -12.62 -20.96 -22.19
N MET A 420 -11.52 -20.37 -21.73
CA MET A 420 -10.60 -19.58 -22.57
C MET A 420 -10.06 -20.38 -23.77
N GLU A 421 -9.88 -21.69 -23.64
CA GLU A 421 -9.27 -22.53 -24.68
C GLU A 421 -10.16 -22.73 -25.92
N TYR A 422 -11.46 -22.46 -25.80
CA TYR A 422 -12.38 -22.46 -26.95
C TYR A 422 -12.24 -21.20 -27.82
N MET A 423 -11.41 -20.22 -27.43
CA MET A 423 -11.20 -19.00 -28.20
C MET A 423 -10.13 -19.21 -29.27
N LYS A 424 -10.49 -19.01 -30.54
CA LYS A 424 -9.56 -18.93 -31.67
C LYS A 424 -9.37 -17.45 -32.01
N ALA A 425 -8.21 -16.88 -31.71
CA ALA A 425 -7.83 -15.51 -32.11
C ALA A 425 -8.91 -14.42 -31.94
N GLY A 426 -9.42 -14.24 -30.71
CA GLY A 426 -10.35 -13.15 -30.38
C GLY A 426 -11.84 -13.44 -30.58
N THR A 427 -12.23 -14.71 -30.76
CA THR A 427 -13.63 -15.16 -30.67
C THR A 427 -14.01 -15.45 -29.22
N THR A 428 -15.25 -15.18 -28.82
CA THR A 428 -15.77 -15.63 -27.51
C THR A 428 -15.97 -17.15 -27.48
N PRO A 429 -15.86 -17.83 -26.33
CA PRO A 429 -16.20 -19.24 -26.22
C PRO A 429 -17.63 -19.49 -26.71
N PRO A 430 -17.97 -20.65 -27.30
CA PRO A 430 -19.31 -20.93 -27.83
C PRO A 430 -20.45 -20.71 -26.82
N ARG A 431 -20.22 -21.08 -25.55
CA ARG A 431 -21.14 -20.82 -24.43
C ARG A 431 -20.92 -19.48 -23.71
N GLY A 432 -19.86 -18.74 -24.07
CA GLY A 432 -19.37 -17.58 -23.33
C GLY A 432 -18.55 -17.96 -22.09
N TYR A 433 -18.26 -16.96 -21.25
CA TYR A 433 -17.64 -17.12 -19.94
C TYR A 433 -18.68 -17.42 -18.86
N LEU A 434 -18.26 -17.58 -17.60
CA LEU A 434 -19.18 -17.86 -16.50
C LEU A 434 -20.06 -16.66 -16.18
N ASP A 435 -21.36 -16.90 -16.06
CA ASP A 435 -22.38 -15.95 -15.66
C ASP A 435 -22.64 -15.98 -14.14
N ASP A 436 -23.16 -14.88 -13.63
CA ASP A 436 -23.53 -14.76 -12.22
C ASP A 436 -24.70 -15.72 -11.89
N GLY A 437 -24.49 -16.60 -10.91
CA GLY A 437 -25.46 -17.61 -10.47
C GLY A 437 -25.10 -19.03 -10.88
N GLU A 438 -24.22 -19.23 -11.86
CA GLU A 438 -23.82 -20.56 -12.29
C GLU A 438 -23.05 -21.31 -11.20
N THR A 439 -23.32 -22.60 -11.02
CA THR A 439 -22.54 -23.44 -10.10
C THR A 439 -21.61 -24.32 -10.90
N ILE A 440 -20.32 -24.25 -10.60
CA ILE A 440 -19.30 -25.10 -11.22
C ILE A 440 -19.03 -26.26 -10.29
N VAL A 441 -19.02 -27.47 -10.83
CA VAL A 441 -18.69 -28.71 -10.11
C VAL A 441 -17.56 -29.38 -10.88
N LEU A 442 -16.40 -29.47 -10.24
CA LEU A 442 -15.32 -30.34 -10.69
C LEU A 442 -15.47 -31.67 -9.95
N ASP A 443 -15.40 -32.77 -10.68
CA ASP A 443 -15.25 -34.10 -10.10
C ASP A 443 -14.15 -34.88 -10.80
N GLY A 444 -13.64 -35.87 -10.09
CA GLY A 444 -12.59 -36.73 -10.62
C GLY A 444 -12.60 -38.10 -9.98
N TYR A 445 -12.24 -39.10 -10.77
CA TYR A 445 -12.21 -40.48 -10.34
C TYR A 445 -11.19 -41.33 -11.09
N CYS A 446 -10.87 -42.47 -10.49
CA CYS A 446 -9.91 -43.47 -10.95
C CYS A 446 -10.58 -44.84 -10.80
N GLY A 447 -11.12 -45.39 -11.89
CA GLY A 447 -11.84 -46.66 -11.84
C GLY A 447 -13.01 -46.69 -10.82
N GLU A 448 -13.44 -47.89 -10.44
CA GLU A 448 -14.51 -48.05 -9.46
C GLU A 448 -13.99 -47.88 -8.03
N GLY A 449 -14.72 -47.10 -7.21
CA GLY A 449 -14.46 -47.02 -5.78
C GLY A 449 -13.30 -46.10 -5.39
N VAL A 450 -12.63 -45.41 -6.32
CA VAL A 450 -11.59 -44.40 -6.04
C VAL A 450 -11.89 -43.09 -6.77
N GLY A 451 -12.18 -42.04 -6.02
CA GLY A 451 -12.41 -40.72 -6.58
C GLY A 451 -12.29 -39.61 -5.56
N PHE A 452 -12.37 -38.39 -6.05
CA PHE A 452 -12.08 -37.16 -5.31
C PHE A 452 -13.33 -36.51 -4.71
N GLY A 453 -14.51 -37.09 -4.99
CA GLY A 453 -15.79 -36.41 -4.83
C GLY A 453 -15.82 -35.13 -5.67
N GLU A 454 -16.31 -34.06 -5.05
CA GLU A 454 -16.59 -32.80 -5.70
C GLU A 454 -15.78 -31.61 -5.16
N CYS A 455 -15.40 -30.73 -6.08
CA CYS A 455 -15.01 -29.36 -5.81
C CYS A 455 -16.05 -28.44 -6.47
N PHE A 456 -17.06 -28.00 -5.71
CA PHE A 456 -18.19 -27.24 -6.25
C PHE A 456 -18.33 -25.84 -5.64
N HIS A 457 -18.70 -24.85 -6.45
CA HIS A 457 -18.87 -23.47 -5.97
C HIS A 457 -20.02 -22.78 -6.71
N PRO A 458 -20.99 -22.19 -5.98
CA PRO A 458 -21.95 -21.28 -6.61
C PRO A 458 -21.26 -19.95 -6.94
N ASN A 459 -21.18 -19.61 -8.21
CA ASN A 459 -20.76 -18.29 -8.67
C ASN A 459 -21.82 -17.28 -8.22
N ARG A 460 -21.49 -16.40 -7.27
CA ARG A 460 -22.47 -15.43 -6.79
C ARG A 460 -22.38 -14.14 -7.58
N ARG A 461 -23.57 -13.67 -7.95
CA ARG A 461 -23.77 -12.31 -8.42
C ARG A 461 -23.16 -11.34 -7.42
N HIS A 462 -22.30 -10.45 -7.90
CA HIS A 462 -21.77 -9.35 -7.08
C HIS A 462 -22.94 -8.59 -6.42
N TYR A 463 -23.09 -8.73 -5.11
CA TYR A 463 -24.23 -8.20 -4.35
C TYR A 463 -23.80 -7.17 -3.31
N ASP A 464 -22.96 -6.22 -3.70
CA ASP A 464 -22.91 -4.94 -3.00
C ASP A 464 -23.87 -3.93 -3.64
N HIS A 465 -24.98 -3.67 -2.95
CA HIS A 465 -25.96 -2.66 -3.32
C HIS A 465 -25.38 -1.23 -3.39
N ARG A 466 -24.19 -1.00 -2.80
CA ARG A 466 -23.39 0.22 -2.92
C ARG A 466 -22.51 0.21 -4.18
N LEU A 467 -21.80 -0.87 -4.48
CA LEU A 467 -20.91 -0.97 -5.64
C LEU A 467 -21.67 -1.02 -6.97
N ARG A 468 -22.86 -1.67 -7.03
CA ARG A 468 -23.79 -1.56 -8.18
C ARG A 468 -24.28 -0.12 -8.41
N ARG A 469 -24.40 0.72 -7.36
CA ARG A 469 -24.73 2.16 -7.52
C ARG A 469 -23.53 2.98 -7.97
N THR A 470 -22.32 2.58 -7.60
CA THR A 470 -21.07 3.19 -8.05
C THR A 470 -20.77 2.85 -9.51
N LEU A 471 -20.88 1.58 -9.92
CA LEU A 471 -20.70 1.14 -11.31
C LEU A 471 -21.80 1.66 -12.25
N LYS A 472 -23.05 1.81 -11.78
CA LYS A 472 -24.15 2.44 -12.53
C LYS A 472 -24.02 3.98 -12.60
N ALA A 473 -23.23 4.60 -11.73
CA ALA A 473 -22.83 5.99 -11.84
C ALA A 473 -21.66 6.17 -12.82
N LEU A 474 -20.71 5.23 -12.85
CA LEU A 474 -19.59 5.18 -13.79
C LEU A 474 -20.03 4.89 -15.24
N ARG A 475 -20.90 3.89 -15.49
CA ARG A 475 -21.44 3.60 -16.84
C ARG A 475 -22.31 4.71 -17.44
N ARG A 476 -22.83 5.65 -16.64
CA ARG A 476 -23.63 6.78 -17.14
C ARG A 476 -22.80 7.88 -17.80
N HIS A 477 -21.47 7.83 -17.68
CA HIS A 477 -20.57 8.79 -18.29
C HIS A 477 -19.94 8.29 -19.60
N THR A 478 -20.23 7.06 -20.04
CA THR A 478 -19.57 6.40 -21.18
C THR A 478 -20.51 5.99 -22.34
N GLU A 479 -21.80 6.34 -22.33
CA GLU A 479 -22.69 6.20 -23.49
C GLU A 479 -23.19 7.59 -23.97
N PRO A 480 -23.17 7.90 -25.29
CA PRO A 480 -23.72 9.15 -25.79
C PRO A 480 -25.25 9.12 -25.66
N CYS A 481 -25.79 9.97 -24.79
CA CYS A 481 -27.23 10.18 -24.65
C CYS A 481 -27.81 10.73 -25.95
N LEU A 482 -28.76 10.03 -26.58
CA LEU A 482 -29.59 10.59 -27.64
C LEU A 482 -30.39 11.81 -27.11
N PRO A 483 -30.60 12.87 -27.90
CA PRO A 483 -31.30 14.08 -27.45
C PRO A 483 -32.76 13.80 -27.07
N LYS A 484 -33.25 14.52 -26.07
CA LYS A 484 -34.63 14.43 -25.56
C LYS A 484 -35.64 14.66 -26.69
N GLY A 485 -36.47 13.64 -26.98
CA GLY A 485 -37.56 13.70 -27.95
C GLY A 485 -37.88 12.39 -28.69
N CYS A 486 -37.03 11.36 -28.62
CA CYS A 486 -37.25 10.09 -29.32
C CYS A 486 -37.85 8.99 -28.43
N ILE A 487 -38.97 8.39 -28.87
CA ILE A 487 -39.60 7.20 -28.25
C ILE A 487 -39.07 5.94 -28.94
N ARG A 488 -38.54 4.98 -28.16
CA ARG A 488 -38.21 3.61 -28.64
C ARG A 488 -39.45 2.73 -28.45
N VAL A 489 -40.02 2.19 -29.53
CA VAL A 489 -41.03 1.11 -29.48
C VAL A 489 -40.30 -0.22 -29.69
N PRO A 490 -40.46 -1.21 -28.80
CA PRO A 490 -39.76 -2.49 -28.93
C PRO A 490 -40.38 -3.32 -30.07
N PHE A 491 -39.54 -3.79 -30.99
CA PHE A 491 -39.95 -4.81 -31.97
C PHE A 491 -39.97 -6.18 -31.28
N ALA A 492 -41.17 -6.74 -31.11
CA ALA A 492 -41.35 -8.16 -30.83
C ALA A 492 -41.16 -8.95 -32.13
N LYS A 493 -40.36 -10.02 -32.10
CA LYS A 493 -40.31 -11.00 -33.19
C LYS A 493 -41.59 -11.86 -33.13
N GLY A 494 -42.54 -11.59 -34.03
CA GLY A 494 -43.75 -12.40 -34.25
C GLY A 494 -44.83 -11.62 -35.03
N PRO A 495 -45.67 -12.27 -35.87
CA PRO A 495 -46.63 -11.57 -36.71
C PRO A 495 -47.89 -11.24 -35.90
N MET A 496 -48.00 -10.00 -35.40
CA MET A 496 -49.29 -9.45 -34.99
C MET A 496 -49.49 -8.02 -35.49
N SER A 497 -50.30 -7.96 -36.54
CA SER A 497 -51.28 -6.94 -36.95
C SER A 497 -51.04 -5.46 -36.61
N ALA A 498 -50.96 -4.66 -37.67
CA ALA A 498 -50.86 -3.20 -37.77
C ALA A 498 -51.92 -2.35 -37.00
N GLN A 499 -52.85 -2.94 -36.25
CA GLN A 499 -53.88 -2.20 -35.51
C GLN A 499 -53.35 -1.52 -34.24
N ILE A 500 -52.27 -2.01 -33.63
CA ILE A 500 -51.70 -1.41 -32.40
C ILE A 500 -50.96 -0.10 -32.69
N ILE A 501 -50.37 0.03 -33.88
CA ILE A 501 -49.62 1.22 -34.31
C ILE A 501 -50.58 2.41 -34.54
N LEU A 502 -51.77 2.16 -35.10
CA LEU A 502 -52.80 3.18 -35.31
C LEU A 502 -53.43 3.70 -34.01
N TYR A 503 -53.50 2.87 -32.96
CA TYR A 503 -54.01 3.28 -31.65
C TYR A 503 -53.03 4.21 -30.91
N ALA A 504 -51.72 3.99 -31.07
CA ALA A 504 -50.69 4.82 -30.45
C ALA A 504 -50.59 6.22 -31.08
N ILE A 505 -50.82 6.33 -32.40
CA ILE A 505 -50.76 7.61 -33.12
C ILE A 505 -51.92 8.53 -32.73
N LYS A 506 -53.11 7.99 -32.43
CA LYS A 506 -54.29 8.79 -32.08
C LYS A 506 -54.23 9.41 -30.66
N LYS A 507 -53.37 8.91 -29.78
CA LYS A 507 -53.25 9.36 -28.39
C LYS A 507 -52.19 10.44 -28.17
N LEU A 508 -51.34 10.70 -29.15
CA LEU A 508 -50.25 11.69 -29.08
C LEU A 508 -50.63 13.07 -29.63
N THR A 509 -51.83 13.25 -30.19
CA THR A 509 -52.30 14.54 -30.73
C THR A 509 -53.10 15.41 -29.75
N THR A 510 -53.15 15.10 -28.46
CA THR A 510 -53.92 15.88 -27.46
C THR A 510 -53.07 16.66 -26.45
N THR A 511 -51.76 16.78 -26.63
CA THR A 511 -50.95 17.69 -25.80
C THR A 511 -49.96 18.47 -26.65
N ASN A 512 -50.16 19.79 -26.69
CA ASN A 512 -49.39 20.77 -27.45
C ASN A 512 -47.92 20.82 -27.01
N VAL A 513 -47.02 20.14 -27.72
CA VAL A 513 -45.62 20.58 -27.90
C VAL A 513 -45.12 20.09 -29.28
N HIS A 514 -44.72 21.01 -30.15
CA HIS A 514 -44.13 20.73 -31.45
C HIS A 514 -42.84 19.89 -31.32
N THR A 515 -42.80 18.70 -31.93
CA THR A 515 -41.53 18.00 -32.20
C THR A 515 -41.59 17.37 -33.59
N SER A 516 -40.65 17.72 -34.46
CA SER A 516 -40.48 17.13 -35.80
C SER A 516 -39.87 15.73 -35.70
N VAL A 517 -40.46 14.74 -36.37
CA VAL A 517 -39.94 13.37 -36.45
C VAL A 517 -39.04 13.25 -37.69
N ARG A 518 -37.74 12.93 -37.51
CA ARG A 518 -36.85 12.45 -38.59
C ARG A 518 -36.51 10.98 -38.37
N CYS A 519 -36.81 10.14 -39.35
CA CYS A 519 -36.42 8.74 -39.37
C CYS A 519 -35.06 8.62 -40.08
N VAL A 520 -34.05 7.99 -39.47
CA VAL A 520 -32.78 7.66 -40.13
C VAL A 520 -32.58 6.15 -40.03
N ALA A 521 -32.56 5.48 -41.17
CA ALA A 521 -32.21 4.07 -41.29
C ALA A 521 -30.79 3.94 -41.89
N LYS A 522 -29.92 3.16 -41.22
CA LYS A 522 -28.70 2.54 -41.78
C LYS A 522 -28.81 1.06 -41.40
N GLY A 523 -28.75 0.06 -42.27
CA GLY A 523 -28.69 -0.05 -43.72
C GLY A 523 -28.57 -1.55 -44.07
N SER A 524 -29.03 -1.97 -45.25
CA SER A 524 -28.52 -3.17 -45.94
C SER A 524 -29.04 -3.24 -47.39
N THR A 525 -28.07 -3.23 -48.32
CA THR A 525 -28.01 -3.87 -49.64
C THR A 525 -29.01 -3.54 -50.76
N GLU A 526 -28.41 -3.03 -51.86
CA GLU A 526 -28.69 -3.24 -53.30
C GLU A 526 -30.14 -3.18 -53.80
N TYR A 527 -30.43 -2.22 -54.71
CA TYR A 527 -30.82 -2.46 -56.11
C TYR A 527 -31.03 -1.11 -56.83
N ALA A 528 -30.78 -1.10 -58.14
CA ALA A 528 -30.76 0.04 -59.04
C ALA A 528 -32.11 0.78 -59.22
N ALA A 529 -32.05 2.08 -59.53
CA ALA A 529 -32.67 2.73 -60.72
C ALA A 529 -32.80 4.27 -60.57
N ALA A 530 -32.74 4.93 -61.72
CA ALA A 530 -32.72 6.37 -61.98
C ALA A 530 -33.94 7.17 -61.51
N ALA A 531 -33.77 8.49 -61.27
CA ALA A 531 -34.53 9.57 -61.92
C ALA A 531 -34.16 10.96 -61.35
N GLU A 532 -34.33 11.97 -62.20
CA GLU A 532 -33.91 13.38 -62.17
C GLU A 532 -34.71 14.30 -61.22
N PHE A 533 -34.19 15.54 -61.11
CA PHE A 533 -34.83 16.88 -60.98
C PHE A 533 -34.23 17.73 -59.83
N GLU A 534 -33.29 18.65 -60.12
CA GLU A 534 -33.48 20.07 -60.54
C GLU A 534 -34.23 20.97 -59.53
N ASN A 535 -33.49 21.86 -58.83
CA ASN A 535 -33.56 23.33 -58.97
C ASN A 535 -33.12 24.11 -57.70
N ALA A 536 -32.21 25.07 -57.92
CA ALA A 536 -31.85 26.22 -57.07
C ALA A 536 -32.95 27.33 -57.18
N PRO A 537 -32.88 28.59 -56.62
CA PRO A 537 -31.72 29.47 -56.30
C PRO A 537 -31.76 30.12 -54.88
N ALA A 538 -30.66 30.51 -54.23
CA ALA A 538 -29.80 31.73 -54.36
C ALA A 538 -30.52 33.09 -54.22
N ILE A 539 -30.24 33.84 -53.13
CA ILE A 539 -30.22 35.32 -53.08
C ILE A 539 -29.07 35.79 -52.14
N ASN A 540 -28.45 36.89 -52.54
CA ASN A 540 -27.11 37.39 -52.27
C ASN A 540 -27.18 38.79 -51.58
N ASN A 541 -26.01 39.25 -51.09
CA ASN A 541 -25.56 40.66 -50.95
C ASN A 541 -26.20 41.56 -49.88
N ASN A 542 -25.59 42.62 -49.34
CA ASN A 542 -24.24 43.15 -49.07
C ASN A 542 -24.47 44.58 -48.50
N ASP A 543 -23.40 45.24 -48.04
CA ASP A 543 -23.25 46.68 -47.72
C ASP A 543 -23.66 47.12 -46.29
N PHE A 544 -22.95 47.98 -45.55
CA PHE A 544 -22.16 49.16 -45.94
C PHE A 544 -20.99 49.45 -44.96
N SER A 545 -19.98 50.09 -45.53
CA SER A 545 -18.71 50.65 -45.02
C SER A 545 -18.84 51.97 -44.21
N GLY A 546 -17.80 52.29 -43.42
CA GLY A 546 -17.51 53.66 -42.95
C GLY A 546 -16.19 53.75 -42.18
N ASP A 547 -15.23 54.50 -42.73
CA ASP A 547 -13.78 54.51 -42.48
C ASP A 547 -13.33 55.83 -41.79
N ALA A 548 -12.27 55.80 -40.96
CA ALA A 548 -11.38 56.95 -40.64
C ALA A 548 -10.24 56.64 -39.61
N GLY A 549 -8.99 56.51 -40.09
CA GLY A 549 -7.80 57.28 -39.62
C GLY A 549 -6.93 56.83 -38.42
N ILE A 550 -5.82 56.11 -38.70
CA ILE A 550 -4.36 56.41 -38.47
C ILE A 550 -3.98 57.23 -37.19
N ASP A 551 -3.02 56.94 -36.28
CA ASP A 551 -1.77 56.13 -36.24
C ASP A 551 -1.29 55.82 -34.79
N CYS A 552 -0.50 54.75 -34.66
CA CYS A 552 0.60 54.48 -33.70
C CYS A 552 0.41 54.54 -32.16
N MET A 553 0.31 53.36 -31.52
CA MET A 553 1.21 52.93 -30.43
C MET A 553 1.21 51.39 -30.33
N THR A 554 2.36 50.80 -30.63
CA THR A 554 2.69 49.40 -30.34
C THR A 554 2.81 49.20 -28.84
N PHE A 555 1.88 48.48 -28.21
CA PHE A 555 2.10 47.77 -26.95
C PHE A 555 2.11 46.28 -27.28
N GLU A 556 3.30 45.71 -27.45
CA GLU A 556 3.50 44.27 -27.29
C GLU A 556 3.32 43.95 -25.79
N SER A 557 2.09 43.60 -25.41
CA SER A 557 1.84 42.89 -24.16
C SER A 557 1.79 41.39 -24.49
N THR A 558 2.90 40.70 -24.28
CA THR A 558 3.00 39.24 -24.28
C THR A 558 1.92 38.65 -23.37
N PHE A 559 0.94 37.98 -23.98
CA PHE A 559 -0.04 37.12 -23.31
C PHE A 559 0.66 35.90 -22.73
N PRO A 560 0.39 35.46 -21.47
CA PRO A 560 0.92 34.19 -20.98
C PRO A 560 0.20 32.99 -21.62
N GLU A 561 0.91 32.19 -22.41
CA GLU A 561 0.46 30.99 -23.15
C GLU A 561 -0.16 29.86 -22.29
N PHE A 562 -0.10 29.94 -20.96
CA PHE A 562 -0.55 28.89 -20.04
C PHE A 562 -2.05 28.59 -20.17
N PHE A 563 -2.85 29.65 -20.34
CA PHE A 563 -4.31 29.53 -20.28
C PHE A 563 -4.92 29.00 -21.56
N GLU A 564 -4.25 29.05 -22.71
CA GLU A 564 -4.76 28.43 -23.94
C GLU A 564 -4.42 26.93 -24.01
N GLN A 565 -3.25 26.52 -23.51
CA GLN A 565 -2.74 25.14 -23.64
C GLN A 565 -3.41 24.14 -22.67
N VAL A 566 -3.97 24.62 -21.56
CA VAL A 566 -4.67 23.76 -20.57
C VAL A 566 -6.20 23.80 -20.72
N MET A 567 -6.77 24.76 -21.47
CA MET A 567 -8.21 25.09 -21.39
C MET A 567 -9.06 24.83 -22.65
N ILE A 568 -8.54 24.26 -23.75
CA ILE A 568 -9.35 23.99 -24.97
C ILE A 568 -9.46 22.48 -25.27
N PRO A 569 -10.69 21.92 -25.41
CA PRO A 569 -10.89 20.60 -25.98
C PRO A 569 -10.89 20.67 -27.52
N LEU A 570 -10.04 19.90 -28.20
CA LEU A 570 -10.07 19.76 -29.66
C LEU A 570 -11.23 18.84 -30.08
N GLU A 571 -12.27 19.43 -30.68
CA GLU A 571 -13.32 18.73 -31.41
C GLU A 571 -12.80 18.19 -32.76
N SER A 572 -13.26 17.00 -33.12
CA SER A 572 -12.89 16.25 -34.33
C SER A 572 -13.55 16.78 -35.61
N GLY A 573 -12.77 16.95 -36.70
CA GLY A 573 -13.27 17.30 -38.04
C GLY A 573 -12.40 16.77 -39.20
N SER A 574 -12.88 15.69 -39.80
CA SER A 574 -12.67 15.04 -41.13
C SER A 574 -11.58 15.45 -42.15
N SER A 575 -10.72 14.46 -42.47
CA SER A 575 -10.37 13.86 -43.79
C SER A 575 -9.95 14.72 -45.01
N THR A 576 -8.79 14.42 -45.62
CA THR A 576 -8.59 13.46 -46.75
C THR A 576 -7.14 13.51 -47.30
N PHE A 577 -6.55 12.32 -47.53
CA PHE A 577 -5.60 11.84 -48.57
C PHE A 577 -4.60 12.83 -49.24
N ASP A 578 -3.33 12.53 -49.53
CA ASP A 578 -2.72 11.25 -49.91
C ASP A 578 -1.17 11.33 -49.98
N ASN A 579 -0.53 10.15 -49.84
CA ASN A 579 0.68 9.67 -50.56
C ASN A 579 2.02 9.33 -49.85
N VAL A 580 2.13 8.04 -49.48
CA VAL A 580 3.11 7.00 -49.87
C VAL A 580 4.63 7.33 -49.88
N VAL A 581 5.45 6.50 -49.19
CA VAL A 581 6.45 5.54 -49.77
C VAL A 581 7.58 5.19 -48.77
N ARG A 582 7.58 3.90 -48.41
CA ARG A 582 8.65 2.95 -48.04
C ARG A 582 9.20 2.86 -46.61
N PRO A 583 9.29 1.62 -46.06
CA PRO A 583 10.07 1.28 -44.89
C PRO A 583 11.50 0.85 -45.27
N PRO A 584 12.47 1.13 -44.40
CA PRO A 584 13.51 0.15 -44.07
C PRO A 584 13.75 0.16 -42.54
N ASP A 585 14.25 -0.86 -41.85
CA ASP A 585 14.70 -2.22 -42.14
C ASP A 585 14.69 -2.92 -40.77
N VAL A 586 14.18 -4.14 -40.71
CA VAL A 586 14.12 -4.97 -39.50
C VAL A 586 15.26 -5.98 -39.61
N SER A 587 16.49 -5.49 -39.48
CA SER A 587 17.66 -6.33 -39.32
C SER A 587 18.70 -5.62 -38.46
N ASN A 588 18.64 -5.87 -37.14
CA ASN A 588 19.79 -6.02 -36.23
C ASN A 588 19.31 -6.00 -34.78
N PHE A 589 19.07 -7.18 -34.21
CA PHE A 589 19.60 -7.60 -32.90
C PHE A 589 19.17 -9.05 -32.59
N THR A 590 19.59 -9.97 -33.46
CA THR A 590 20.06 -11.30 -33.02
C THR A 590 21.33 -11.59 -33.78
N GLN A 591 22.48 -11.31 -33.16
CA GLN A 591 23.84 -11.78 -33.45
C GLN A 591 24.80 -10.84 -32.68
N ASP A 592 25.69 -11.24 -31.77
CA ASP A 592 26.16 -12.57 -31.39
C ASP A 592 26.79 -12.55 -29.99
N PHE A 593 26.60 -13.67 -29.26
CA PHE A 593 27.65 -14.23 -28.43
C PHE A 593 28.73 -14.76 -29.37
N SER A 594 29.95 -14.22 -29.34
CA SER A 594 31.08 -14.84 -30.05
C SER A 594 31.63 -16.02 -29.24
N PHE A 595 31.33 -17.25 -29.67
CA PHE A 595 32.19 -18.39 -29.37
C PHE A 595 33.47 -18.27 -30.21
N ASN A 596 34.62 -18.37 -29.54
CA ASN A 596 35.97 -18.21 -30.10
C ASN A 596 36.32 -19.24 -31.19
N ALA A 597 37.02 -18.77 -32.24
CA ALA A 597 37.98 -19.58 -32.98
C ALA A 597 39.07 -18.67 -33.59
N SER A 598 40.19 -18.57 -32.87
CA SER A 598 41.57 -18.45 -33.37
C SER A 598 41.85 -17.64 -34.65
N GLU A 599 42.51 -16.47 -34.51
CA GLU A 599 43.79 -16.10 -35.16
C GLU A 599 44.14 -14.61 -34.92
N PHE A 600 45.36 -14.37 -34.40
CA PHE A 600 46.31 -13.24 -34.58
C PHE A 600 45.80 -11.87 -35.10
N ASP A 601 46.25 -10.68 -34.67
CA ASP A 601 47.55 -10.24 -34.14
C ASP A 601 47.39 -8.87 -33.45
N PHE A 602 48.18 -8.65 -32.40
CA PHE A 602 48.35 -7.39 -31.68
C PHE A 602 49.46 -6.56 -32.35
N SER A 603 49.11 -5.57 -33.16
CA SER A 603 50.01 -4.43 -33.41
C SER A 603 49.33 -3.34 -34.22
N LEU A 604 48.75 -2.36 -33.52
CA LEU A 604 49.02 -0.93 -33.76
C LEU A 604 48.31 -0.07 -32.70
N LEU A 605 48.55 -0.38 -31.43
CA LEU A 605 48.54 0.66 -30.40
C LEU A 605 49.95 1.25 -30.39
N GLU A 606 50.15 2.29 -31.18
CA GLU A 606 51.23 3.27 -30.99
C GLU A 606 50.59 4.65 -30.95
N ASP A 607 50.28 5.11 -29.74
CA ASP A 607 51.00 6.21 -29.06
C ASP A 607 50.07 7.01 -28.12
N PRO A 608 50.29 6.93 -26.79
CA PRO A 608 49.57 7.71 -25.79
C PRO A 608 50.29 9.04 -25.53
N ALA A 609 49.83 10.12 -26.16
CA ALA A 609 50.29 11.47 -25.81
C ALA A 609 49.23 12.54 -26.10
N ALA A 610 48.62 13.07 -25.05
CA ALA A 610 48.53 14.51 -24.75
C ALA A 610 47.31 14.80 -23.85
N TRP A 611 47.58 14.83 -22.55
CA TRP A 611 46.80 15.61 -21.60
C TRP A 611 46.87 17.10 -21.97
N THR A 612 45.80 17.87 -21.77
CA THR A 612 45.83 19.12 -20.96
C THR A 612 44.46 19.79 -20.85
N GLU A 613 44.10 20.12 -19.62
CA GLU A 613 43.15 21.19 -19.27
C GLU A 613 43.65 22.55 -19.76
N THR A 614 42.75 23.48 -20.10
CA THR A 614 42.91 24.88 -19.66
C THR A 614 41.60 25.66 -19.68
N GLN A 615 41.35 26.37 -18.57
CA GLN A 615 40.34 27.42 -18.41
C GLN A 615 40.67 28.66 -19.26
N LEU A 616 39.64 29.46 -19.65
CA LEU A 616 39.49 30.90 -19.33
C LEU A 616 38.43 31.62 -20.22
N GLN A 617 37.45 32.24 -19.55
CA GLN A 617 36.89 33.59 -19.72
C GLN A 617 36.19 34.07 -21.04
N HIS A 618 34.93 34.53 -20.85
CA HIS A 618 34.03 35.36 -21.70
C HIS A 618 34.62 36.71 -22.21
N PRO A 619 33.99 37.55 -23.10
CA PRO A 619 32.60 37.58 -23.61
C PRO A 619 32.34 37.98 -25.11
N LEU A 620 31.08 37.82 -25.53
CA LEU A 620 30.25 38.60 -26.51
C LEU A 620 30.35 38.42 -28.06
N ASN A 621 29.17 38.06 -28.59
CA ASN A 621 28.51 38.47 -29.85
C ASN A 621 28.99 37.95 -31.22
N LYS A 622 28.16 37.09 -31.84
CA LYS A 622 27.34 37.46 -33.02
C LYS A 622 26.30 36.40 -33.38
N GLN A 623 25.12 36.90 -33.72
CA GLN A 623 23.89 36.22 -34.11
C GLN A 623 24.07 35.32 -35.34
N THR A 624 23.42 34.17 -35.32
CA THR A 624 22.66 33.71 -36.50
C THR A 624 21.48 32.89 -36.00
N THR A 625 20.31 33.49 -36.18
CA THR A 625 18.99 32.95 -35.91
C THR A 625 18.71 31.71 -36.76
N THR A 626 18.39 30.60 -36.10
CA THR A 626 17.55 29.54 -36.69
C THR A 626 16.41 29.26 -35.73
N SER A 627 15.21 29.54 -36.23
CA SER A 627 13.88 29.45 -35.65
C SER A 627 13.49 28.02 -35.23
N ALA A 628 13.97 27.56 -34.07
CA ALA A 628 13.61 26.26 -33.49
C ALA A 628 13.41 26.28 -31.96
N GLU A 629 12.98 27.41 -31.38
CA GLU A 629 12.48 27.48 -29.99
C GLU A 629 10.98 27.74 -30.02
N VAL A 630 10.21 26.69 -30.27
CA VAL A 630 8.75 26.70 -30.15
C VAL A 630 8.39 26.30 -28.71
N SER A 631 7.86 27.27 -27.95
CA SER A 631 7.09 27.18 -26.69
C SER A 631 7.11 25.82 -25.95
N ARG A 632 7.96 25.67 -24.92
CA ARG A 632 7.74 24.67 -23.86
C ARG A 632 6.56 25.09 -22.99
N SER A 633 5.70 24.14 -22.62
CA SER A 633 4.59 24.42 -21.70
C SER A 633 5.11 24.85 -20.31
N MET A 634 4.42 25.79 -19.67
CA MET A 634 4.71 26.20 -18.29
C MET A 634 4.56 25.04 -17.29
N ALA A 635 3.64 24.10 -17.53
CA ALA A 635 3.50 22.92 -16.68
C ALA A 635 4.68 21.94 -16.85
N GLU A 636 5.23 21.85 -18.06
CA GLU A 636 6.46 21.10 -18.34
C GLU A 636 7.66 21.72 -17.63
N SER A 637 7.77 23.05 -17.61
CA SER A 637 8.84 23.77 -16.91
C SER A 637 8.78 23.57 -15.38
N ARG A 638 7.57 23.56 -14.80
CA ARG A 638 7.38 23.20 -13.37
C ARG A 638 7.76 21.76 -13.09
N SER A 639 7.30 20.83 -13.93
CA SER A 639 7.64 19.42 -13.79
C SER A 639 9.15 19.19 -13.88
N GLU A 640 9.84 19.93 -14.75
CA GLU A 640 11.30 19.89 -14.89
C GLU A 640 12.02 20.41 -13.63
N ALA A 641 11.55 21.51 -13.04
CA ALA A 641 12.07 22.00 -11.76
C ALA A 641 11.91 20.96 -10.64
N LEU A 642 10.74 20.32 -10.53
CA LEU A 642 10.52 19.25 -9.56
C LEU A 642 11.36 18.01 -9.87
N LYS A 643 11.55 17.63 -11.15
CA LYS A 643 12.42 16.50 -11.55
C LYS A 643 13.89 16.70 -11.19
N ARG A 644 14.36 17.95 -11.12
CA ARG A 644 15.71 18.27 -10.67
C ARG A 644 15.84 18.30 -9.15
N SER A 645 14.74 18.53 -8.43
CA SER A 645 14.74 18.55 -6.97
C SER A 645 15.04 17.16 -6.38
N PRO A 646 16.05 17.04 -5.50
CA PRO A 646 16.34 15.81 -4.76
C PRO A 646 15.17 15.32 -3.89
N TRP A 647 14.15 16.15 -3.67
CA TRP A 647 12.96 15.84 -2.88
C TRP A 647 11.80 15.25 -3.71
N SER A 648 11.93 15.14 -5.04
CA SER A 648 10.91 14.53 -5.92
C SER A 648 11.22 13.07 -6.24
N TRP A 649 10.29 12.17 -5.87
CA TRP A 649 10.48 10.71 -5.91
C TRP A 649 9.91 10.03 -7.15
N ASN A 650 8.87 10.60 -7.77
CA ASN A 650 8.09 9.93 -8.82
C ASN A 650 8.84 9.75 -10.14
N HIS A 651 9.97 10.44 -10.33
CA HIS A 651 10.80 10.39 -11.53
C HIS A 651 12.21 9.87 -11.26
N TRP A 652 12.48 9.42 -10.03
CA TRP A 652 13.77 8.87 -9.66
C TRP A 652 13.86 7.40 -10.07
N VAL A 653 14.78 7.09 -10.98
CA VAL A 653 15.18 5.73 -11.32
C VAL A 653 16.64 5.58 -10.91
N PRO A 654 16.96 4.72 -9.91
CA PRO A 654 18.34 4.53 -9.48
C PRO A 654 19.23 4.07 -10.64
N PRO A 655 20.33 4.78 -10.94
CA PRO A 655 21.28 4.36 -11.98
C PRO A 655 21.95 3.03 -11.62
N SER A 656 22.08 2.12 -12.59
CA SER A 656 22.76 0.83 -12.40
C SER A 656 24.25 1.04 -12.08
N GLY A 657 24.78 0.30 -11.09
CA GLY A 657 26.20 0.36 -10.70
C GLY A 657 26.55 1.45 -9.67
N VAL A 658 25.58 2.25 -9.22
CA VAL A 658 25.76 3.23 -8.14
C VAL A 658 25.60 2.53 -6.79
N GLY A 659 26.72 2.12 -6.21
CA GLY A 659 26.82 1.45 -4.91
C GLY A 659 26.78 2.41 -3.71
N ALA A 660 27.12 1.90 -2.53
CA ALA A 660 27.36 2.78 -1.38
C ALA A 660 28.49 3.77 -1.67
N PHE A 661 28.41 4.96 -1.08
CA PHE A 661 29.40 6.04 -1.22
C PHE A 661 29.50 6.69 -2.61
N ALA A 662 28.71 6.26 -3.60
CA ALA A 662 28.77 6.78 -4.97
C ALA A 662 28.36 8.26 -5.12
N GLU A 663 27.67 8.83 -4.12
CA GLU A 663 27.34 10.26 -4.06
C GLU A 663 28.50 11.11 -3.45
N HIS A 664 29.56 10.46 -2.92
CA HIS A 664 30.62 11.09 -2.14
C HIS A 664 31.99 10.43 -2.42
N ASN A 665 32.68 10.84 -3.50
CA ASN A 665 33.92 10.16 -3.95
C ASN A 665 35.20 10.51 -3.18
N GLU A 666 35.26 11.63 -2.44
CA GLU A 666 36.47 12.02 -1.69
C GLU A 666 36.14 12.71 -0.37
N LEU A 667 36.75 12.21 0.72
CA LEU A 667 36.65 12.77 2.06
C LEU A 667 37.92 13.58 2.34
N ASN A 668 37.90 14.87 1.99
CA ASN A 668 38.96 15.82 2.31
C ASN A 668 38.41 16.90 3.26
N VAL A 669 38.59 16.70 4.56
CA VAL A 669 38.28 17.71 5.57
C VAL A 669 39.58 18.46 5.85
N ASP A 670 39.75 19.59 5.19
CA ASP A 670 40.83 20.54 5.52
C ASP A 670 40.50 21.21 6.86
N GLU A 671 41.04 20.64 7.95
CA GLU A 671 40.78 21.09 9.31
C GLU A 671 41.26 22.52 9.57
N ASP A 672 42.28 23.01 8.84
CA ASP A 672 42.76 24.40 8.93
C ASP A 672 41.70 25.41 8.42
N ARG A 673 40.72 24.94 7.62
CA ARG A 673 39.56 25.73 7.17
C ARG A 673 38.38 25.66 8.14
N VAL A 674 38.42 24.77 9.13
CA VAL A 674 37.44 24.69 10.24
C VAL A 674 37.82 25.74 11.30
N ASN A 675 37.78 27.01 10.92
CA ASN A 675 38.08 28.14 11.80
C ASN A 675 37.09 28.24 12.97
N ALA A 676 37.52 28.84 14.08
CA ALA A 676 36.67 29.11 15.25
C ALA A 676 35.39 29.92 14.94
N ALA A 677 35.34 30.62 13.80
CA ALA A 677 34.16 31.32 13.28
C ALA A 677 33.07 30.39 12.72
N ASN A 678 33.37 29.10 12.50
CA ASN A 678 32.46 28.07 11.98
C ASN A 678 31.88 27.16 13.08
N ARG A 679 32.11 27.47 14.36
CA ARG A 679 31.72 26.60 15.48
C ARG A 679 30.20 26.60 15.67
N LEU A 680 29.57 25.57 15.12
CA LEU A 680 28.47 24.84 15.73
C LEU A 680 27.20 25.67 16.00
N THR A 681 26.57 26.06 14.89
CA THR A 681 25.12 26.26 14.61
C THR A 681 24.22 27.05 15.56
N THR A 682 24.35 27.01 16.87
CA THR A 682 23.49 27.73 17.81
C THR A 682 24.26 28.79 18.60
N PRO A 683 23.67 29.96 18.92
CA PRO A 683 24.30 30.97 19.80
C PRO A 683 24.66 30.46 21.22
N ARG A 684 24.20 29.25 21.55
CA ARG A 684 24.30 28.61 22.87
C ARG A 684 25.35 27.50 22.94
N SER A 685 26.06 27.18 21.85
CA SER A 685 27.15 26.21 21.79
C SER A 685 28.44 26.64 22.53
N GLY A 686 28.31 27.50 23.54
CA GLY A 686 29.43 27.89 24.39
C GLY A 686 29.97 26.68 25.15
N GLN A 687 31.13 26.17 24.74
CA GLN A 687 32.13 25.44 25.55
C GLN A 687 31.64 24.33 26.51
N VAL A 688 30.47 23.73 26.30
CA VAL A 688 30.02 22.59 27.11
C VAL A 688 30.53 21.31 26.45
N SER A 689 31.58 20.72 27.04
CA SER A 689 32.06 19.39 26.66
C SER A 689 31.20 18.36 27.38
N TYR A 690 30.37 17.64 26.64
CA TYR A 690 29.54 16.56 27.18
C TYR A 690 30.26 15.22 27.16
N CYS A 691 31.20 15.05 26.24
CA CYS A 691 31.98 13.82 26.10
C CYS A 691 33.49 14.13 26.11
N SER A 692 34.28 13.10 26.44
CA SER A 692 35.72 13.03 26.24
C SER A 692 36.01 11.72 25.53
N LEU A 693 36.59 11.79 24.34
CA LEU A 693 37.02 10.62 23.58
C LEU A 693 38.50 10.37 23.86
N GLU A 694 38.87 9.10 23.90
CA GLU A 694 40.27 8.70 23.92
C GLU A 694 40.76 8.34 22.52
N GLN A 695 42.08 8.31 22.35
CA GLN A 695 42.70 7.84 21.10
C GLN A 695 42.24 6.42 20.73
N SER A 696 41.99 5.57 21.74
CA SER A 696 41.46 4.21 21.58
C SER A 696 40.10 4.19 20.86
N ASN A 697 39.19 5.12 21.18
CA ASN A 697 37.90 5.25 20.51
C ASN A 697 38.08 5.60 19.04
N ARG A 698 38.96 6.57 18.74
CA ARG A 698 39.27 6.99 17.37
C ARG A 698 39.84 5.84 16.54
N ASP A 699 40.73 5.06 17.11
CA ASP A 699 41.35 3.91 16.43
C ASP A 699 40.31 2.80 16.15
N GLN A 700 39.36 2.58 17.06
CA GLN A 700 38.23 1.66 16.84
C GLN A 700 37.31 2.14 15.71
N MET A 701 37.00 3.43 15.64
CA MET A 701 36.21 4.01 14.55
C MET A 701 36.88 3.78 13.18
N ILE A 702 38.20 4.03 13.09
CA ILE A 702 38.99 3.75 11.89
C ILE A 702 38.91 2.27 11.53
N ARG A 703 38.97 1.37 12.51
CA ARG A 703 38.86 -0.08 12.29
C ARG A 703 37.51 -0.49 11.71
N ILE A 704 36.40 0.14 12.12
CA ILE A 704 35.09 -0.12 11.51
C ILE A 704 35.08 0.36 10.05
N ILE A 705 35.57 1.58 9.80
CA ILE A 705 35.53 2.17 8.46
C ILE A 705 36.40 1.39 7.48
N THR A 706 37.60 0.94 7.89
CA THR A 706 38.52 0.16 7.05
C THR A 706 37.99 -1.23 6.68
N LYS A 707 37.05 -1.80 7.44
CA LYS A 707 36.36 -3.05 7.07
C LYS A 707 35.34 -2.86 5.96
N CYS A 708 34.78 -1.66 5.81
CA CYS A 708 33.85 -1.33 4.73
C CYS A 708 34.67 -1.07 3.44
N THR A 709 34.83 -2.12 2.63
CA THR A 709 35.81 -2.33 1.54
C THR A 709 35.84 -1.33 0.35
N ALA A 710 35.23 -0.15 0.44
CA ALA A 710 35.09 0.78 -0.70
C ALA A 710 35.48 2.25 -0.43
N LEU A 711 35.97 2.62 0.76
CA LEU A 711 36.30 4.01 1.09
C LEU A 711 37.80 4.33 0.96
N SER A 712 38.13 5.30 0.11
CA SER A 712 39.41 6.02 0.15
C SER A 712 39.26 7.22 1.09
N MET A 713 39.84 7.15 2.30
CA MET A 713 39.93 8.29 3.22
C MET A 713 41.41 8.67 3.40
N PRO A 714 41.92 9.69 2.68
CA PRO A 714 43.32 10.10 2.81
C PRO A 714 43.64 10.66 4.21
N SER A 715 42.65 11.21 4.93
CA SER A 715 42.78 11.65 6.32
C SER A 715 41.48 11.41 7.08
N PHE A 716 41.55 10.79 8.27
CA PHE A 716 40.42 10.66 9.20
C PHE A 716 40.40 11.84 10.19
N PRO A 717 39.22 12.39 10.55
CA PRO A 717 39.11 13.52 11.47
C PRO A 717 39.95 13.40 12.74
N THR A 718 40.45 14.52 13.25
CA THR A 718 41.10 14.57 14.56
C THR A 718 40.14 14.23 15.69
N LEU A 719 40.71 13.79 16.82
CA LEU A 719 39.95 13.47 18.02
C LEU A 719 39.08 14.64 18.47
N GLN A 720 39.63 15.86 18.43
CA GLN A 720 38.91 17.09 18.78
C GLN A 720 37.69 17.32 17.88
N LEU A 721 37.83 17.14 16.56
CA LEU A 721 36.71 17.32 15.64
C LEU A 721 35.63 16.26 15.89
N LEU A 722 35.99 15.01 16.20
CA LEU A 722 35.02 13.96 16.54
C LEU A 722 34.26 14.29 17.83
N GLU A 723 34.96 14.75 18.87
CA GLU A 723 34.35 15.19 20.13
C GLU A 723 33.38 16.36 19.91
N ASP A 724 33.81 17.36 19.14
CA ASP A 724 32.99 18.53 18.80
C ASP A 724 31.69 18.09 18.10
N LEU A 725 31.75 17.13 17.18
CA LEU A 725 30.58 16.61 16.46
C LEU A 725 29.63 15.81 17.37
N ILE A 726 30.16 14.97 18.26
CA ILE A 726 29.34 14.27 19.24
C ILE A 726 28.67 15.28 20.17
N ASN A 727 29.40 16.28 20.65
CA ASN A 727 28.86 17.33 21.51
C ASN A 727 27.72 18.10 20.80
N VAL A 728 27.81 18.34 19.49
CA VAL A 728 26.71 18.93 18.71
C VAL A 728 25.50 18.01 18.70
N CYS A 729 25.70 16.72 18.41
CA CYS A 729 24.61 15.75 18.43
C CYS A 729 23.89 15.70 19.78
N LEU A 730 24.66 15.65 20.88
CA LEU A 730 24.12 15.58 22.23
C LEU A 730 23.44 16.89 22.64
N LEU A 731 24.01 18.05 22.29
CA LEU A 731 23.38 19.34 22.53
C LEU A 731 22.03 19.43 21.81
N GLU A 732 21.98 19.04 20.54
CA GLU A 732 20.75 19.07 19.74
C GLU A 732 19.69 18.10 20.28
N ASP A 733 20.07 16.88 20.68
CA ASP A 733 19.18 15.90 21.34
C ASP A 733 18.68 16.43 22.69
N SER A 734 19.55 16.98 23.53
CA SER A 734 19.20 17.49 24.87
C SER A 734 18.17 18.62 24.86
N HIS A 735 18.07 19.34 23.75
CA HIS A 735 17.11 20.41 23.52
C HIS A 735 15.92 19.97 22.66
N ALA A 736 15.99 18.79 22.04
CA ALA A 736 14.85 18.21 21.32
C ALA A 736 13.76 17.76 22.29
N ILE A 737 12.50 17.94 21.89
CA ILE A 737 11.33 17.54 22.67
C ILE A 737 11.38 16.03 22.94
N ASP A 738 11.82 15.26 21.95
CA ASP A 738 11.92 13.80 21.91
C ASP A 738 13.34 13.28 22.19
N SER A 739 14.11 14.00 23.02
CA SER A 739 15.40 13.54 23.54
C SER A 739 15.33 12.10 24.03
N HIS A 740 16.24 11.26 23.55
CA HIS A 740 16.26 9.83 23.81
C HIS A 740 17.66 9.29 24.17
N ILE A 741 18.68 10.15 24.21
CA ILE A 741 20.00 9.82 24.76
C ILE A 741 20.13 10.41 26.16
N HIS A 742 20.34 9.55 27.16
CA HIS A 742 20.58 10.01 28.53
C HIS A 742 22.04 10.43 28.70
N ILE A 743 22.32 11.72 28.45
CA ILE A 743 23.67 12.30 28.50
C ILE A 743 24.39 12.02 29.83
N PRO A 744 23.77 12.16 31.02
CA PRO A 744 24.48 11.96 32.29
C PRO A 744 25.04 10.55 32.51
N THR A 745 24.50 9.54 31.82
CA THR A 745 24.99 8.14 31.90
C THR A 745 25.79 7.71 30.68
N LEU A 746 26.09 8.63 29.76
CA LEU A 746 26.86 8.32 28.57
C LEU A 746 28.34 8.18 28.94
N ASP A 747 28.86 6.97 28.79
CA ASP A 747 30.27 6.65 28.98
C ASP A 747 30.91 6.28 27.64
N THR A 748 31.80 7.13 27.13
CA THR A 748 32.46 6.96 25.84
C THR A 748 33.36 5.72 25.77
N GLN A 749 33.86 5.20 26.90
CA GLN A 749 34.70 4.01 26.91
C GLN A 749 33.88 2.72 26.69
N ASN A 750 32.68 2.66 27.27
CA ASN A 750 31.80 1.49 27.22
C ASN A 750 30.68 1.58 26.16
N THR A 751 30.51 2.75 25.54
CA THR A 751 29.53 2.95 24.47
C THR A 751 29.95 2.24 23.18
N ARG A 752 28.99 1.63 22.49
CA ARG A 752 29.21 0.98 21.18
C ARG A 752 29.87 1.95 20.20
N THR A 753 30.94 1.51 19.55
CA THR A 753 31.64 2.34 18.55
C THR A 753 30.71 2.73 17.40
N GLU A 754 29.74 1.88 17.02
CA GLU A 754 28.73 2.22 16.01
C GLU A 754 27.83 3.39 16.47
N LEU A 755 27.52 3.49 17.77
CA LEU A 755 26.71 4.59 18.31
C LEU A 755 27.50 5.90 18.30
N LEU A 756 28.78 5.86 18.68
CA LEU A 756 29.65 7.02 18.58
C LEU A 756 29.78 7.50 17.12
N LEU A 757 29.94 6.59 16.15
CA LEU A 757 29.94 6.93 14.72
C LEU A 757 28.60 7.51 14.25
N ALA A 758 27.47 6.96 14.72
CA ALA A 758 26.14 7.49 14.42
C ALA A 758 25.97 8.91 14.98
N MET A 759 26.45 9.18 16.19
CA MET A 759 26.44 10.51 16.80
C MET A 759 27.32 11.50 16.02
N VAL A 760 28.51 11.08 15.56
CA VAL A 760 29.36 11.92 14.69
C VAL A 760 28.63 12.25 13.39
N ALA A 761 28.00 11.27 12.74
CA ALA A 761 27.25 11.47 11.51
C ALA A 761 26.06 12.42 11.69
N ARG A 762 25.28 12.24 12.77
CA ARG A 762 24.13 13.09 13.11
C ARG A 762 24.58 14.52 13.47
N GLY A 763 25.63 14.65 14.28
CA GLY A 763 26.22 15.95 14.64
C GLY A 763 26.74 16.72 13.42
N ALA A 764 27.40 16.01 12.50
CA ALA A 764 27.86 16.57 11.24
C ALA A 764 26.69 17.06 10.36
N ALA A 765 25.56 16.35 10.34
CA ALA A 765 24.37 16.75 9.57
C ALA A 765 23.74 18.07 10.06
N PHE A 766 23.97 18.46 11.32
CA PHE A 766 23.48 19.73 11.86
C PHE A 766 24.35 20.93 11.48
N ILE A 767 25.61 20.70 11.12
CA ILE A 767 26.56 21.77 10.79
C ILE A 767 26.35 22.24 9.36
N SER A 768 26.09 23.53 9.17
CA SER A 768 25.91 24.18 7.86
C SER A 768 27.24 24.42 7.12
N PHE A 769 28.13 23.42 7.07
CA PHE A 769 29.42 23.48 6.36
C PHE A 769 29.62 22.23 5.48
N PRO A 770 29.66 22.35 4.14
CA PRO A 770 29.64 21.20 3.23
C PRO A 770 30.67 20.11 3.45
N PRO A 771 31.95 20.40 3.69
CA PRO A 771 32.93 19.34 3.97
C PRO A 771 32.55 18.47 5.18
N ILE A 772 31.99 19.07 6.24
CA ILE A 772 31.62 18.36 7.47
C ILE A 772 30.36 17.52 7.26
N TRP A 773 29.27 18.10 6.75
CA TRP A 773 28.04 17.32 6.59
C TRP A 773 28.18 16.24 5.51
N LYS A 774 29.02 16.42 4.47
CA LYS A 774 29.34 15.37 3.48
C LYS A 774 30.03 14.18 4.14
N MET A 775 31.02 14.44 4.99
CA MET A 775 31.67 13.41 5.79
C MET A 775 30.65 12.69 6.68
N GLY A 776 29.75 13.43 7.34
CA GLY A 776 28.67 12.86 8.12
C GLY A 776 27.81 11.88 7.33
N MET A 777 27.45 12.23 6.09
CA MET A 777 26.67 11.34 5.22
C MET A 777 27.42 10.08 4.82
N MET A 778 28.74 10.16 4.60
CA MET A 778 29.57 8.98 4.33
C MET A 778 29.64 8.06 5.55
N LEU A 779 29.83 8.63 6.75
CA LEU A 779 29.86 7.87 8.00
C LEU A 779 28.51 7.20 8.30
N GLN A 780 27.40 7.83 7.93
CA GLN A 780 26.07 7.23 8.07
C GLN A 780 25.94 5.92 7.26
N ASP A 781 26.48 5.85 6.04
CA ASP A 781 26.49 4.62 5.25
C ASP A 781 27.39 3.55 5.89
N VAL A 782 28.52 3.95 6.49
CA VAL A 782 29.38 3.03 7.27
C VAL A 782 28.62 2.46 8.47
N VAL A 783 27.95 3.31 9.25
CA VAL A 783 27.13 2.91 10.40
C VAL A 783 26.08 1.89 10.00
N ARG A 784 25.38 2.13 8.89
CA ARG A 784 24.36 1.22 8.34
C ARG A 784 24.92 -0.18 8.05
N TYR A 785 26.10 -0.28 7.44
CA TYR A 785 26.73 -1.60 7.21
C TYR A 785 27.25 -2.24 8.48
N ALA A 786 27.92 -1.47 9.33
CA ALA A 786 28.52 -1.96 10.56
C ALA A 786 27.48 -2.57 11.50
N ILE A 787 26.35 -1.87 11.74
CA ILE A 787 25.31 -2.38 12.62
C ILE A 787 24.59 -3.61 12.03
N GLY A 788 24.46 -3.66 10.69
CA GLY A 788 23.92 -4.84 10.00
C GLY A 788 24.81 -6.07 10.17
N GLU A 789 26.14 -5.91 10.12
CA GLU A 789 27.08 -6.99 10.37
C GLU A 789 26.99 -7.52 11.81
N GLU A 790 26.79 -6.63 12.78
CA GLU A 790 26.61 -7.01 14.19
C GLU A 790 25.32 -7.80 14.41
N PHE A 791 24.22 -7.46 13.73
CA PHE A 791 22.98 -8.25 13.78
C PHE A 791 23.15 -9.66 13.21
N GLU A 792 23.93 -9.81 12.15
CA GLU A 792 24.19 -11.12 11.54
C GLU A 792 25.14 -11.98 12.38
N LYS A 793 26.09 -11.36 13.11
CA LYS A 793 26.97 -12.08 14.05
C LYS A 793 26.24 -12.54 15.29
N ASP A 794 25.45 -11.66 15.88
CA ASP A 794 24.70 -11.92 17.10
C ASP A 794 23.33 -11.21 17.06
N ASN A 795 22.29 -11.99 16.74
CA ASN A 795 20.94 -11.47 16.66
C ASN A 795 20.39 -10.99 18.02
N SER A 796 20.99 -11.34 19.17
CA SER A 796 20.56 -10.82 20.47
C SER A 796 20.78 -9.30 20.58
N VAL A 797 21.73 -8.76 19.83
CA VAL A 797 22.03 -7.33 19.70
C VAL A 797 20.80 -6.53 19.26
N THR A 798 19.86 -7.14 18.52
CA THR A 798 18.59 -6.49 18.12
C THR A 798 17.71 -6.07 19.30
N ARG A 799 17.98 -6.56 20.53
CA ARG A 799 17.26 -6.15 21.76
C ARG A 799 18.05 -5.17 22.62
N GLU A 800 19.30 -4.87 22.29
CA GLU A 800 20.11 -3.92 23.04
C GLU A 800 19.69 -2.48 22.75
N LEU A 801 19.59 -1.66 23.80
CA LEU A 801 19.18 -0.26 23.68
C LEU A 801 20.06 0.52 22.68
N GLN A 802 21.38 0.41 22.83
CA GLN A 802 22.33 1.16 21.99
C GLN A 802 22.28 0.73 20.52
N ALA A 803 22.03 -0.55 20.23
CA ALA A 803 21.94 -1.04 18.84
C ALA A 803 20.67 -0.54 18.13
N VAL A 804 19.56 -0.45 18.85
CA VAL A 804 18.32 0.15 18.33
C VAL A 804 18.47 1.67 18.18
N GLN A 805 19.17 2.34 19.13
CA GLN A 805 19.54 3.76 19.01
C GLN A 805 20.38 4.02 17.75
N VAL A 806 21.40 3.19 17.48
CA VAL A 806 22.20 3.25 16.25
C VAL A 806 21.31 3.14 15.02
N SER A 807 20.45 2.12 14.99
CA SER A 807 19.56 1.83 13.87
C SER A 807 18.63 2.99 13.55
N LEU A 808 18.02 3.57 14.58
CA LEU A 808 17.12 4.69 14.40
C LEU A 808 17.86 5.98 14.03
N MET A 809 19.03 6.25 14.62
CA MET A 809 19.79 7.47 14.35
C MET A 809 20.29 7.55 12.91
N TRP A 810 20.74 6.43 12.32
CA TRP A 810 21.13 6.43 10.90
C TRP A 810 19.92 6.54 9.97
N VAL A 811 18.79 5.93 10.32
CA VAL A 811 17.52 6.05 9.57
C VAL A 811 17.05 7.50 9.59
N THR A 812 16.95 8.11 10.77
CA THR A 812 16.55 9.52 10.93
C THR A 812 17.48 10.46 10.16
N THR A 813 18.80 10.27 10.28
CA THR A 813 19.77 11.09 9.55
C THR A 813 19.62 10.95 8.04
N GLY A 814 19.38 9.72 7.55
CA GLY A 814 19.29 9.46 6.12
C GLY A 814 17.97 9.90 5.48
N VAL A 815 16.83 9.72 6.16
CA VAL A 815 15.50 10.17 5.70
C VAL A 815 15.45 11.69 5.51
N TRP A 816 16.11 12.44 6.40
CA TRP A 816 16.16 13.90 6.34
C TRP A 816 17.40 14.46 5.64
N SER A 817 18.19 13.61 4.97
CA SER A 817 19.47 14.00 4.38
C SER A 817 19.34 14.93 3.17
N GLY A 818 18.25 14.81 2.41
CA GLY A 818 18.07 15.53 1.13
C GLY A 818 18.77 14.88 -0.05
N PHE A 819 19.33 13.67 0.09
CA PHE A 819 19.91 12.88 -0.99
C PHE A 819 19.01 11.72 -1.40
N ARG A 820 18.69 11.59 -2.69
CA ARG A 820 17.68 10.64 -3.17
C ARG A 820 17.97 9.20 -2.75
N ARG A 821 19.18 8.69 -3.04
CA ARG A 821 19.57 7.32 -2.70
C ARG A 821 19.47 7.09 -1.19
N THR A 822 20.05 7.99 -0.40
CA THR A 822 20.11 7.84 1.05
C THR A 822 18.73 7.86 1.69
N VAL A 823 17.87 8.80 1.28
CA VAL A 823 16.48 8.87 1.78
C VAL A 823 15.69 7.63 1.36
N GLU A 824 15.80 7.17 0.11
CA GLU A 824 15.13 5.97 -0.38
C GLU A 824 15.50 4.73 0.45
N ILE A 825 16.81 4.54 0.68
CA ILE A 825 17.31 3.44 1.50
C ILE A 825 16.84 3.62 2.94
N SER A 826 17.07 4.76 3.58
CA SER A 826 16.69 4.95 4.99
C SER A 826 15.18 4.82 5.23
N ALA A 827 14.33 5.34 4.33
CA ALA A 827 12.89 5.17 4.42
C ALA A 827 12.46 3.70 4.27
N SER A 828 13.17 2.93 3.44
CA SER A 828 12.92 1.49 3.27
C SER A 828 13.33 0.67 4.50
N PHE A 829 14.25 1.20 5.32
CA PHE A 829 14.79 0.56 6.51
C PHE A 829 14.21 1.12 7.83
N LEU A 830 13.07 1.84 7.77
CA LEU A 830 12.35 2.25 8.98
C LEU A 830 11.64 1.07 9.68
N GLN A 831 11.20 0.05 8.94
CA GLN A 831 10.49 -1.11 9.51
C GLN A 831 11.35 -1.99 10.44
N PRO A 832 12.64 -2.27 10.17
CA PRO A 832 13.50 -3.02 11.08
C PRO A 832 13.55 -2.49 12.53
N PRO A 833 13.89 -1.23 12.85
CA PRO A 833 13.91 -0.76 14.24
C PRO A 833 12.53 -0.81 14.90
N VAL A 834 11.44 -0.57 14.16
CA VAL A 834 10.06 -0.75 14.67
C VAL A 834 9.81 -2.22 15.05
N THR A 835 10.25 -3.15 14.22
CA THR A 835 10.13 -4.60 14.47
C THR A 835 10.96 -5.03 15.68
N MET A 836 12.17 -4.50 15.84
CA MET A 836 13.03 -4.76 17.01
C MET A 836 12.37 -4.30 18.32
N LEU A 837 11.75 -3.10 18.32
CA LEU A 837 10.98 -2.60 19.46
C LEU A 837 9.72 -3.45 19.72
N GLY A 838 9.04 -3.91 18.66
CA GLY A 838 7.90 -4.81 18.76
C GLY A 838 8.26 -6.16 19.38
N TRP A 839 9.33 -6.80 18.91
CA TRP A 839 9.80 -8.11 19.38
C TRP A 839 10.49 -8.08 20.75
N SER A 840 10.93 -6.92 21.20
CA SER A 840 11.34 -6.68 22.59
C SER A 840 10.17 -6.31 23.51
N ASN A 841 8.94 -6.29 22.96
CA ASN A 841 7.71 -5.94 23.68
C ASN A 841 7.74 -4.52 24.28
N ALA A 842 8.57 -3.61 23.72
CA ALA A 842 8.83 -2.28 24.26
C ALA A 842 7.59 -1.37 24.28
N PHE A 843 6.56 -1.69 23.51
CA PHE A 843 5.28 -0.97 23.53
C PHE A 843 4.38 -1.35 24.72
N SER A 844 4.64 -2.47 25.39
CA SER A 844 3.81 -2.98 26.48
C SER A 844 4.19 -2.37 27.82
N ARG A 845 3.19 -2.03 28.63
CA ARG A 845 3.38 -1.59 30.02
C ARG A 845 4.19 -2.57 30.86
N SER A 846 4.07 -3.86 30.59
CA SER A 846 4.71 -4.94 31.36
C SER A 846 6.24 -4.89 31.35
N GLN A 847 6.85 -4.21 30.36
CA GLN A 847 8.30 -4.03 30.30
C GLN A 847 8.84 -2.95 31.23
N TYR A 848 7.96 -2.18 31.88
CA TYR A 848 8.34 -1.02 32.67
C TYR A 848 7.92 -1.19 34.12
N SER A 849 8.91 -1.12 35.01
CA SER A 849 8.73 -1.22 36.46
C SER A 849 8.88 0.15 37.13
N ASP A 850 8.22 0.33 38.28
CA ASP A 850 8.38 1.54 39.08
C ASP A 850 9.69 1.47 39.88
N ILE A 851 10.74 2.14 39.38
CA ILE A 851 12.04 2.27 40.05
C ILE A 851 12.07 3.61 40.77
N LEU A 852 11.96 3.60 42.10
CA LEU A 852 11.80 4.79 42.92
C LEU A 852 12.95 4.94 43.94
N PRO A 853 13.50 6.16 44.13
CA PRO A 853 14.47 6.42 45.18
C PRO A 853 13.78 6.59 46.53
N THR A 854 14.38 6.10 47.62
CA THR A 854 13.93 6.33 48.99
C THR A 854 14.95 7.17 49.78
N PRO A 855 14.52 7.88 50.84
CA PRO A 855 15.42 8.61 51.72
C PRO A 855 16.48 7.71 52.39
N GLU A 856 16.15 6.44 52.62
CA GLU A 856 17.00 5.46 53.29
C GLU A 856 18.01 4.75 52.36
N ASP A 857 17.94 4.98 51.05
CA ASP A 857 18.87 4.38 50.09
C ASP A 857 20.32 4.84 50.36
N SER A 858 21.23 3.88 50.55
CA SER A 858 22.69 4.12 50.53
C SER A 858 23.14 4.61 49.14
N SER A 859 24.25 5.34 49.07
CA SER A 859 24.77 5.88 47.81
C SER A 859 24.94 4.83 46.70
N GLU A 860 25.45 3.64 47.02
CA GLU A 860 25.65 2.56 46.03
C GLU A 860 24.32 2.02 45.47
N VAL A 861 23.32 1.81 46.34
CA VAL A 861 21.98 1.36 45.95
C VAL A 861 21.28 2.45 45.12
N LEU A 862 21.46 3.71 45.49
CA LEU A 862 20.89 4.84 44.78
C LEU A 862 21.45 4.96 43.36
N ASP A 863 22.76 4.81 43.19
CA ASP A 863 23.42 4.80 41.88
C ASP A 863 22.91 3.65 41.01
N GLN A 864 22.78 2.44 41.57
CA GLN A 864 22.22 1.28 40.84
C GLN A 864 20.77 1.52 40.39
N LYS A 865 19.92 2.06 41.27
CA LYS A 865 18.54 2.41 40.93
C LYS A 865 18.48 3.46 39.84
N TRP A 866 19.30 4.51 39.94
CA TRP A 866 19.32 5.60 38.96
C TRP A 866 19.78 5.10 37.59
N LEU A 867 20.81 4.26 37.51
CA LEU A 867 21.27 3.65 36.25
C LEU A 867 20.18 2.78 35.61
N ALA A 868 19.54 1.90 36.40
CA ALA A 868 18.46 1.04 35.92
C ALA A 868 17.24 1.86 35.46
N TRP A 869 16.88 2.91 36.20
CA TRP A 869 15.82 3.84 35.83
C TRP A 869 16.17 4.59 34.53
N SER A 870 17.40 5.08 34.41
CA SER A 870 17.86 5.85 33.24
C SER A 870 17.83 5.01 31.97
N GLU A 871 18.26 3.75 32.04
CA GLU A 871 18.17 2.82 30.89
C GLU A 871 16.71 2.53 30.51
N GLN A 872 15.83 2.32 31.49
CA GLN A 872 14.41 2.10 31.27
C GLN A 872 13.72 3.33 30.65
N GLU A 873 14.02 4.54 31.15
CA GLU A 873 13.50 5.80 30.62
C GLU A 873 14.06 6.09 29.22
N ALA A 874 15.33 5.80 28.96
CA ALA A 874 15.93 5.92 27.63
C ALA A 874 15.26 4.99 26.61
N ARG A 875 14.91 3.76 27.01
CA ARG A 875 14.12 2.85 26.17
C ARG A 875 12.71 3.38 25.88
N LYS A 876 12.01 3.93 26.88
CA LYS A 876 10.70 4.58 26.67
C LYS A 876 10.81 5.75 25.69
N ARG A 877 11.79 6.64 25.92
CA ARG A 877 12.03 7.82 25.07
C ARG A 877 12.43 7.43 23.65
N LEU A 878 13.15 6.34 23.46
CA LEU A 878 13.43 5.79 22.13
C LEU A 878 12.16 5.32 21.41
N VAL A 879 11.23 4.65 22.12
CA VAL A 879 9.92 4.28 21.56
C VAL A 879 9.12 5.53 21.15
N PHE A 880 9.11 6.56 22.00
CA PHE A 880 8.48 7.84 21.68
C PHE A 880 9.10 8.51 20.46
N HIS A 881 10.44 8.60 20.39
CA HIS A 881 11.16 9.14 19.23
C HIS A 881 10.82 8.35 17.96
N THR A 882 10.76 7.01 18.03
CA THR A 882 10.40 6.17 16.89
C THR A 882 8.98 6.43 16.40
N PHE A 883 8.01 6.55 17.32
CA PHE A 883 6.62 6.87 16.97
C PHE A 883 6.48 8.26 16.32
N LEU A 884 7.18 9.26 16.87
CA LEU A 884 7.19 10.61 16.30
C LEU A 884 7.82 10.61 14.90
N HIS A 885 8.97 9.94 14.73
CA HIS A 885 9.64 9.82 13.44
C HIS A 885 8.76 9.12 12.39
N ASP A 886 8.13 7.98 12.73
CA ASP A 886 7.20 7.27 11.83
C ASP A 886 6.01 8.16 11.41
N SER A 887 5.41 8.88 12.37
CA SER A 887 4.33 9.82 12.10
C SER A 887 4.76 11.00 11.22
N GLN A 888 5.97 11.54 11.42
CA GLN A 888 6.52 12.61 10.57
C GLN A 888 6.75 12.14 9.14
N VAL A 889 7.29 10.93 8.95
CA VAL A 889 7.46 10.29 7.64
C VAL A 889 6.11 10.06 6.96
N MET A 890 5.10 9.57 7.70
CA MET A 890 3.72 9.41 7.20
C MET A 890 3.20 10.74 6.64
N LEU A 891 3.34 11.85 7.38
CA LEU A 891 2.81 13.15 7.02
C LEU A 891 3.44 13.75 5.76
N VAL A 892 4.76 13.61 5.58
CA VAL A 892 5.46 14.27 4.45
C VAL A 892 5.60 13.37 3.23
N HIS A 893 5.77 12.06 3.41
CA HIS A 893 5.86 11.11 2.31
C HIS A 893 4.49 10.55 1.91
N MET A 894 3.43 10.87 2.64
CA MET A 894 2.05 10.41 2.39
C MET A 894 1.95 8.89 2.33
N ARG A 895 2.69 8.18 3.19
CA ARG A 895 2.70 6.72 3.30
C ARG A 895 1.99 6.26 4.58
N PRO A 896 1.36 5.07 4.62
CA PRO A 896 0.78 4.54 5.84
C PRO A 896 1.83 4.42 6.97
N PRO A 897 1.46 4.76 8.22
CA PRO A 897 2.36 4.65 9.37
C PRO A 897 2.59 3.18 9.76
N LEU A 898 3.75 2.89 10.35
CA LEU A 898 4.12 1.57 10.86
C LEU A 898 3.65 1.35 12.30
N ILE A 899 3.53 2.43 13.09
CA ILE A 899 3.18 2.38 14.51
C ILE A 899 1.76 2.93 14.73
N SER A 900 0.78 2.05 14.92
CA SER A 900 -0.56 2.44 15.40
C SER A 900 -0.49 3.06 16.81
N PRO A 901 -1.17 4.21 17.07
CA PRO A 901 -1.31 4.77 18.41
C PRO A 901 -1.93 3.80 19.43
N ALA A 902 -2.78 2.87 18.96
CA ALA A 902 -3.44 1.88 19.80
C ALA A 902 -2.49 0.86 20.44
N GLN A 903 -1.24 0.74 19.96
CA GLN A 903 -0.27 -0.18 20.55
C GLN A 903 0.57 0.46 21.68
N MET A 904 0.47 1.78 21.88
CA MET A 904 1.33 2.56 22.80
C MET A 904 0.85 2.42 24.26
N HIS A 905 1.05 1.25 24.86
CA HIS A 905 0.63 0.94 26.23
C HIS A 905 1.67 1.27 27.31
N LEU A 906 2.88 1.70 26.91
CA LEU A 906 3.94 2.11 27.82
C LEU A 906 3.55 3.33 28.69
N PRO A 907 4.14 3.50 29.89
CA PRO A 907 3.91 4.66 30.74
C PRO A 907 4.37 5.96 30.07
N ILE A 908 3.68 7.08 30.34
CA ILE A 908 4.08 8.41 29.85
C ILE A 908 5.52 8.79 30.32
N PRO A 909 6.23 9.70 29.61
CA PRO A 909 7.59 10.09 29.96
C PRO A 909 7.69 10.73 31.35
N ALA A 910 8.81 10.48 32.03
CA ALA A 910 9.12 11.19 33.29
C ALA A 910 9.41 12.67 33.02
N SER A 911 9.39 13.50 34.07
CA SER A 911 9.69 14.93 33.96
C SER A 911 11.05 15.19 33.32
N ARG A 912 11.19 16.36 32.67
CA ARG A 912 12.46 16.74 32.04
C ARG A 912 13.57 16.92 33.07
N ASP A 913 13.24 17.38 34.27
CA ASP A 913 14.19 17.56 35.37
C ASP A 913 14.75 16.23 35.88
N LEU A 914 13.91 15.20 35.98
CA LEU A 914 14.36 13.83 36.28
C LEU A 914 15.25 13.28 35.17
N TRP A 915 14.87 13.50 33.90
CA TRP A 915 15.64 13.03 32.73
C TRP A 915 17.01 13.71 32.58
N LEU A 916 17.15 14.96 33.01
CA LEU A 916 18.39 15.72 32.91
C LEU A 916 19.22 15.69 34.20
N ALA A 917 18.82 14.92 35.20
CA ALA A 917 19.52 14.83 36.48
C ALA A 917 20.98 14.35 36.27
N SER A 918 21.94 15.12 36.75
CA SER A 918 23.37 14.89 36.47
C SER A 918 24.00 13.71 37.21
N ASN A 919 23.36 13.23 38.28
CA ASN A 919 23.78 12.07 39.06
C ASN A 919 22.60 11.55 39.90
N ALA A 920 22.77 10.39 40.54
CA ALA A 920 21.71 9.73 41.31
C ALA A 920 21.19 10.56 42.50
N HIS A 921 22.04 11.40 43.10
CA HIS A 921 21.63 12.28 44.20
C HIS A 921 20.75 13.42 43.70
N ALA A 922 21.12 14.05 42.57
CA ALA A 922 20.29 15.06 41.91
C ALA A 922 18.95 14.47 41.47
N TRP A 923 18.97 13.25 40.93
CA TRP A 923 17.76 12.52 40.53
C TRP A 923 16.82 12.27 41.72
N ARG A 924 17.35 11.79 42.86
CA ARG A 924 16.56 11.65 44.09
C ARG A 924 16.02 12.97 44.61
N SER A 925 16.85 14.01 44.63
CA SER A 925 16.42 15.34 45.09
C SER A 925 15.30 15.91 44.23
N ALA A 926 15.39 15.79 42.91
CA ALA A 926 14.32 16.18 41.99
C ALA A 926 13.05 15.36 42.23
N PHE A 927 13.18 14.02 42.35
CA PHE A 927 12.04 13.13 42.60
C PHE A 927 11.30 13.46 43.91
N LEU A 928 12.05 13.72 44.99
CA LEU A 928 11.48 14.10 46.29
C LEU A 928 10.91 15.52 46.30
N ALA A 929 11.44 16.44 45.49
CA ALA A 929 10.87 17.77 45.32
C ALA A 929 9.53 17.73 44.56
N GLU A 930 9.38 16.75 43.68
CA GLU A 930 8.24 16.53 42.80
C GLU A 930 7.04 15.77 43.43
N THR A 931 7.14 15.40 44.73
CA THR A 931 6.25 14.43 45.41
C THR A 931 4.76 14.51 45.03
N PRO A 932 4.19 13.46 44.41
CA PRO A 932 2.76 13.29 44.23
C PRO A 932 2.10 12.57 45.42
N ALA A 933 0.80 12.80 45.61
CA ALA A 933 -0.05 12.07 46.57
C ALA A 933 0.04 10.54 46.37
N GLU A 934 0.04 9.81 47.49
CA GLU A 934 0.25 8.36 47.54
C GLU A 934 -0.71 7.55 46.62
N GLY A 935 -0.18 6.54 45.94
CA GLY A 935 -0.95 5.34 45.57
C GLY A 935 -1.53 5.20 44.15
N LYS A 936 -1.35 6.16 43.22
CA LYS A 936 -1.85 6.00 41.83
C LYS A 936 -0.75 5.66 40.82
N THR A 937 -0.96 4.60 40.04
CA THR A 937 -0.08 4.18 38.93
C THR A 937 -0.08 5.22 37.80
N MET A 938 1.09 5.54 37.22
CA MET A 938 1.20 6.47 36.09
C MET A 938 0.32 6.02 34.90
N PRO A 939 -0.40 6.91 34.22
CA PRO A 939 -1.18 6.53 33.03
C PRO A 939 -0.25 6.06 31.91
N SER A 940 -0.82 5.25 31.00
CA SER A 940 -0.15 4.85 29.77
C SER A 940 -0.36 5.88 28.66
N THR A 941 0.48 5.85 27.63
CA THR A 941 0.38 6.77 26.50
C THR A 941 -0.97 6.67 25.79
N ILE A 942 -1.53 5.47 25.62
CA ILE A 942 -2.89 5.30 25.07
C ILE A 942 -3.98 6.02 25.89
N ASN A 943 -3.79 6.24 27.19
CA ASN A 943 -4.75 6.99 28.01
C ASN A 943 -4.76 8.48 27.64
N ILE A 944 -3.58 9.09 27.45
CA ILE A 944 -3.50 10.50 27.03
C ILE A 944 -3.90 10.69 25.56
N PHE A 945 -3.77 9.65 24.72
CA PHE A 945 -4.31 9.67 23.36
C PHE A 945 -5.84 9.65 23.33
N SER A 946 -6.46 8.90 24.24
CA SER A 946 -7.92 8.79 24.32
C SER A 946 -8.57 9.99 25.02
N ASP A 947 -7.84 10.64 25.93
CA ASP A 947 -8.31 11.78 26.73
C ASP A 947 -7.16 12.77 26.92
N PRO A 948 -6.94 13.71 25.97
CA PRO A 948 -5.90 14.73 26.07
C PRO A 948 -6.02 15.63 27.31
N GLU A 949 -7.23 15.86 27.82
CA GLU A 949 -7.46 16.66 29.02
C GLU A 949 -6.86 16.00 30.28
N LEU A 950 -6.59 14.70 30.24
CA LEU A 950 -5.90 13.98 31.31
C LEU A 950 -4.57 14.65 31.68
N LEU A 951 -3.83 15.19 30.71
CA LEU A 951 -2.52 15.82 30.93
C LEU A 951 -2.60 17.02 31.88
N SER A 952 -3.68 17.81 31.80
CA SER A 952 -3.92 18.95 32.68
C SER A 952 -4.27 18.55 34.12
N ARG A 953 -4.80 17.33 34.30
CA ARG A 953 -5.24 16.76 35.58
C ARG A 953 -4.18 15.90 36.25
N LEU A 954 -3.01 15.70 35.61
CA LEU A 954 -1.95 14.91 36.21
C LEU A 954 -1.33 15.64 37.39
N GLU A 955 -1.48 15.03 38.56
CA GLU A 955 -0.83 15.45 39.81
C GLU A 955 0.68 15.13 39.80
N ARG A 956 1.12 14.18 38.95
CA ARG A 956 2.53 13.81 38.81
C ARG A 956 3.23 14.70 37.77
N PRO A 957 4.40 15.27 38.08
CA PRO A 957 5.20 15.97 37.07
C PRO A 957 5.67 15.00 35.99
N THR A 958 5.52 15.45 34.74
CA THR A 958 5.80 14.70 33.51
C THR A 958 6.37 15.66 32.47
N ASP A 959 7.06 15.13 31.45
CA ASP A 959 7.49 15.91 30.30
C ASP A 959 6.26 16.27 29.44
N LYS A 960 5.60 17.38 29.81
CA LYS A 960 4.39 17.87 29.15
C LYS A 960 4.62 18.17 27.67
N SER A 961 5.79 18.72 27.32
CA SER A 961 6.13 19.04 25.93
C SER A 961 6.15 17.78 25.07
N LEU A 962 6.79 16.72 25.57
CA LEU A 962 6.79 15.43 24.88
C LEU A 962 5.40 14.79 24.83
N CYS A 963 4.62 14.84 25.93
CA CYS A 963 3.24 14.36 25.93
C CYS A 963 2.36 15.09 24.91
N TYR A 964 2.41 16.42 24.84
CA TYR A 964 1.68 17.19 23.84
C TYR A 964 2.09 16.79 22.42
N MET A 965 3.39 16.68 22.14
CA MET A 965 3.87 16.26 20.84
C MET A 965 3.36 14.84 20.47
N LEU A 966 3.36 13.90 21.42
CA LEU A 966 2.81 12.56 21.22
C LEU A 966 1.30 12.59 20.90
N ILE A 967 0.51 13.40 21.61
CA ILE A 967 -0.94 13.57 21.36
C ILE A 967 -1.18 14.19 19.98
N VAL A 968 -0.44 15.24 19.62
CA VAL A 968 -0.56 15.88 18.30
C VAL A 968 -0.28 14.85 17.19
N HIS A 969 0.74 14.02 17.35
CA HIS A 969 1.06 12.96 16.39
C HIS A 969 0.08 11.77 16.43
N SER A 970 -0.61 11.48 17.54
CA SER A 970 -1.73 10.52 17.51
C SER A 970 -2.91 11.08 16.72
N MET A 971 -3.23 12.37 16.88
CA MET A 971 -4.25 13.05 16.07
C MET A 971 -3.85 13.16 14.59
N ALA A 972 -2.55 13.28 14.29
CA ALA A 972 -2.04 13.23 12.92
C ALA A 972 -2.43 11.94 12.19
N HIS A 973 -2.51 10.80 12.90
CA HIS A 973 -2.98 9.54 12.32
C HIS A 973 -4.46 9.63 11.97
N GLU A 974 -5.29 10.21 12.83
CA GLU A 974 -6.73 10.41 12.53
C GLU A 974 -6.95 11.37 11.36
N VAL A 975 -6.14 12.44 11.27
CA VAL A 975 -6.14 13.35 10.12
C VAL A 975 -5.75 12.59 8.85
N PHE A 976 -4.70 11.77 8.88
CA PHE A 976 -4.29 10.96 7.73
C PHE A 976 -5.40 10.00 7.29
N GLU A 977 -6.00 9.25 8.23
CA GLU A 977 -7.14 8.37 7.95
C GLU A 977 -8.34 9.13 7.37
N TYR A 978 -8.66 10.31 7.91
CA TYR A 978 -9.70 11.18 7.39
C TYR A 978 -9.42 11.56 5.93
N ARG A 979 -8.17 11.93 5.58
CA ARG A 979 -7.79 12.28 4.20
C ARG A 979 -7.86 11.09 3.24
N GLN A 980 -7.42 9.90 3.67
CA GLN A 980 -7.58 8.67 2.89
C GLN A 980 -9.07 8.37 2.62
N GLN A 981 -9.92 8.54 3.63
CA GLN A 981 -11.37 8.41 3.46
C GLN A 981 -11.96 9.48 2.54
N ALA A 982 -11.46 10.72 2.60
CA ALA A 982 -11.86 11.81 1.71
C ALA A 982 -11.58 11.47 0.25
N GLN A 983 -10.39 10.95 -0.05
CA GLN A 983 -10.00 10.51 -1.39
C GLN A 983 -10.91 9.38 -1.89
N MET A 984 -11.20 8.38 -1.05
CA MET A 984 -12.17 7.34 -1.39
C MET A 984 -13.59 7.88 -1.63
N LEU A 985 -14.01 8.94 -0.92
CA LEU A 985 -15.32 9.58 -1.07
C LEU A 985 -15.41 10.43 -2.34
N GLN A 986 -14.33 11.07 -2.77
CA GLN A 986 -14.27 11.79 -4.05
C GLN A 986 -14.58 10.85 -5.23
N HIS A 987 -14.08 9.61 -5.19
CA HIS A 987 -14.36 8.58 -6.19
C HIS A 987 -15.64 7.77 -5.92
N ALA A 988 -16.35 8.04 -4.83
CA ALA A 988 -17.58 7.33 -4.48
C ALA A 988 -18.79 7.82 -5.30
N GLY A 989 -19.68 6.92 -5.71
CA GLY A 989 -20.90 7.33 -6.42
C GLY A 989 -21.82 8.24 -5.58
N LYS A 990 -22.61 9.11 -6.23
CA LYS A 990 -23.46 10.16 -5.60
C LYS A 990 -24.28 9.71 -4.37
N ARG A 991 -24.78 8.46 -4.33
CA ARG A 991 -25.44 7.95 -3.09
C ARG A 991 -24.46 7.84 -1.92
N ARG A 992 -23.28 7.24 -2.11
CA ARG A 992 -22.30 7.07 -1.03
C ARG A 992 -21.74 8.43 -0.60
N GLN A 993 -21.52 9.36 -1.53
CA GLN A 993 -21.19 10.75 -1.19
C GLN A 993 -22.28 11.42 -0.34
N ARG A 994 -23.56 11.21 -0.63
CA ARG A 994 -24.65 11.75 0.21
C ARG A 994 -24.72 11.06 1.57
N ASP A 995 -24.70 9.73 1.60
CA ASP A 995 -24.92 8.94 2.81
C ASP A 995 -23.72 9.00 3.78
N LYS A 996 -22.49 9.05 3.26
CA LYS A 996 -21.24 9.14 4.04
C LYS A 996 -20.66 10.56 4.10
N GLY A 997 -21.09 11.47 3.23
CA GLY A 997 -20.62 12.86 3.23
C GLY A 997 -20.98 13.58 4.52
N LEU A 998 -22.20 13.37 5.06
CA LEU A 998 -22.58 13.96 6.35
C LEU A 998 -21.72 13.44 7.51
N SER A 999 -21.47 12.12 7.58
CA SER A 999 -20.58 11.56 8.61
C SER A 999 -19.13 12.04 8.45
N HIS A 1000 -18.67 12.21 7.21
CA HIS A 1000 -17.34 12.71 6.92
C HIS A 1000 -17.20 14.19 7.30
N MET A 1001 -18.21 15.02 7.02
CA MET A 1001 -18.25 16.42 7.46
C MET A 1001 -18.38 16.56 8.98
N SER A 1002 -19.07 15.62 9.66
CA SER A 1002 -19.06 15.55 11.12
C SER A 1002 -17.66 15.27 11.63
N LYS A 1003 -17.00 14.23 11.12
CA LYS A 1003 -15.63 13.87 11.55
C LYS A 1003 -14.63 14.99 11.27
N LEU A 1004 -14.76 15.73 10.16
CA LEU A 1004 -13.97 16.93 9.90
C LEU A 1004 -14.14 17.97 11.02
N ARG A 1005 -15.38 18.25 11.42
CA ARG A 1005 -15.68 19.20 12.49
C ARG A 1005 -15.11 18.74 13.83
N ASP A 1006 -15.36 17.48 14.18
CA ASP A 1006 -14.90 16.90 15.44
C ASP A 1006 -13.35 16.99 15.52
N LEU A 1007 -12.64 16.55 14.48
CA LEU A 1007 -11.17 16.64 14.43
C LEU A 1007 -10.65 18.07 14.46
N TYR A 1008 -11.32 18.99 13.77
CA TYR A 1008 -10.93 20.40 13.76
C TYR A 1008 -11.13 21.06 15.14
N ASP A 1009 -12.25 20.76 15.80
CA ASP A 1009 -12.57 21.26 17.14
C ASP A 1009 -11.59 20.68 18.16
N ASP A 1010 -11.24 19.40 18.07
CA ASP A 1010 -10.25 18.74 18.93
C ASP A 1010 -8.86 19.38 18.75
N LEU A 1011 -8.40 19.58 17.50
CA LEU A 1011 -7.10 20.21 17.22
C LEU A 1011 -7.05 21.66 17.71
N THR A 1012 -8.15 22.41 17.54
CA THR A 1012 -8.25 23.81 18.01
C THR A 1012 -8.26 23.89 19.53
N THR A 1013 -8.93 22.95 20.20
CA THR A 1013 -8.95 22.84 21.66
C THR A 1013 -7.56 22.52 22.19
N LEU A 1014 -6.85 21.60 21.53
CA LEU A 1014 -5.46 21.27 21.88
C LEU A 1014 -4.52 22.45 21.64
N LEU A 1015 -4.66 23.19 20.52
CA LEU A 1015 -3.88 24.40 20.26
C LEU A 1015 -4.10 25.46 21.34
N THR A 1016 -5.35 25.69 21.74
CA THR A 1016 -5.67 26.63 22.84
C THR A 1016 -5.01 26.20 24.16
N SER A 1017 -5.01 24.90 24.44
CA SER A 1017 -4.35 24.34 25.62
C SER A 1017 -2.82 24.51 25.58
N VAL A 1018 -2.21 24.33 24.41
CA VAL A 1018 -0.76 24.54 24.21
C VAL A 1018 -0.39 26.02 24.29
N GLU A 1019 -1.19 26.91 23.71
CA GLU A 1019 -0.95 28.37 23.74
C GLU A 1019 -1.15 28.97 25.14
N THR A 1020 -2.06 28.42 25.94
CA THR A 1020 -2.22 28.84 27.34
C THR A 1020 -1.05 28.38 28.21
N ASP A 1021 -0.40 27.27 27.86
CA ASP A 1021 0.84 26.85 28.50
C ASP A 1021 2.03 27.58 27.88
N SER A 1022 2.38 28.74 28.44
CA SER A 1022 3.49 29.59 28.00
C SER A 1022 4.86 28.90 27.95
N SER A 1023 5.00 27.70 28.55
CA SER A 1023 6.24 26.91 28.53
C SER A 1023 6.34 25.97 27.32
N SER A 1024 5.27 25.83 26.53
CA SER A 1024 5.21 24.91 25.40
C SER A 1024 6.12 25.36 24.23
N PRO A 1025 6.92 24.43 23.66
CA PRO A 1025 7.70 24.70 22.46
C PRO A 1025 6.84 25.11 21.25
N THR A 1026 7.35 26.04 20.45
CA THR A 1026 6.68 26.56 19.24
C THR A 1026 6.40 25.49 18.17
N GLU A 1027 7.18 24.42 18.20
CA GLU A 1027 7.12 23.27 17.31
C GLU A 1027 5.78 22.56 17.42
N ILE A 1028 5.18 22.50 18.62
CA ILE A 1028 3.89 21.83 18.84
C ILE A 1028 2.78 22.59 18.11
N SER A 1029 2.72 23.91 18.29
CA SER A 1029 1.76 24.78 17.59
C SER A 1029 1.97 24.75 16.08
N PHE A 1030 3.23 24.69 15.62
CA PHE A 1030 3.55 24.51 14.20
C PHE A 1030 2.93 23.24 13.62
N VAL A 1031 3.07 22.09 14.30
CA VAL A 1031 2.50 20.82 13.82
C VAL A 1031 0.97 20.87 13.85
N LEU A 1032 0.36 21.44 14.90
CA LEU A 1032 -1.09 21.62 14.99
C LEU A 1032 -1.65 22.44 13.82
N GLU A 1033 -1.02 23.57 13.50
CA GLU A 1033 -1.39 24.40 12.35
C GLU A 1033 -1.21 23.64 11.03
N PHE A 1034 -0.13 22.85 10.91
CA PHE A 1034 0.07 21.99 9.75
C PHE A 1034 -1.04 20.94 9.62
N LEU A 1035 -1.45 20.26 10.70
CA LEU A 1035 -2.53 19.27 10.67
C LEU A 1035 -3.90 19.90 10.34
N MET A 1036 -4.20 21.07 10.90
CA MET A 1036 -5.42 21.80 10.57
C MET A 1036 -5.43 22.25 9.10
N MET A 1037 -4.28 22.64 8.54
CA MET A 1037 -4.15 22.84 7.10
C MET A 1037 -4.50 21.56 6.33
N LEU A 1038 -3.89 20.41 6.69
CA LEU A 1038 -4.09 19.13 6.01
C LEU A 1038 -5.55 18.67 6.02
N LEU A 1039 -6.31 18.91 7.10
CA LEU A 1039 -7.75 18.62 7.14
C LEU A 1039 -8.50 19.24 5.95
N HIS A 1040 -8.09 20.43 5.52
CA HIS A 1040 -8.78 21.23 4.52
C HIS A 1040 -8.16 21.20 3.10
N VAL A 1041 -7.02 20.52 2.89
CA VAL A 1041 -6.34 20.47 1.59
C VAL A 1041 -5.72 19.12 1.26
N SER A 1042 -5.77 18.73 -0.01
CA SER A 1042 -5.13 17.51 -0.51
C SER A 1042 -3.71 17.82 -0.93
N LEU A 1043 -2.73 17.50 -0.08
CA LEU A 1043 -1.32 17.69 -0.47
C LEU A 1043 -0.94 16.86 -1.69
N ASP A 1044 -1.62 15.74 -1.94
CA ASP A 1044 -1.38 14.93 -3.13
C ASP A 1044 -1.78 15.71 -4.39
N ASP A 1045 -2.99 16.25 -4.42
CA ASP A 1045 -3.51 17.04 -5.55
C ASP A 1045 -2.69 18.31 -5.79
N ILE A 1046 -2.32 19.02 -4.71
CA ILE A 1046 -1.50 20.23 -4.77
C ILE A 1046 -0.12 19.92 -5.36
N GLN A 1047 0.51 18.81 -4.96
CA GLN A 1047 1.81 18.42 -5.50
C GLN A 1047 1.72 17.92 -6.95
N VAL A 1048 0.70 17.13 -7.30
CA VAL A 1048 0.45 16.71 -8.69
C VAL A 1048 0.26 17.94 -9.57
N PHE A 1049 -0.55 18.90 -9.14
CA PHE A 1049 -0.75 20.16 -9.85
C PHE A 1049 0.54 21.00 -9.98
N ALA A 1050 1.38 21.01 -8.94
CA ALA A 1050 2.69 21.65 -8.96
C ALA A 1050 3.67 20.99 -9.96
N GLY A 1051 3.36 19.81 -10.50
CA GLY A 1051 4.14 19.12 -11.53
C GLY A 1051 4.85 17.84 -11.06
N ARG A 1052 4.53 17.32 -9.86
CA ARG A 1052 5.16 16.13 -9.26
C ARG A 1052 5.07 14.88 -10.15
N SER A 1053 4.00 14.76 -10.93
CA SER A 1053 3.72 13.58 -11.78
C SER A 1053 3.67 13.90 -13.27
N GLY A 1054 4.28 15.02 -13.69
CA GLY A 1054 4.22 15.47 -15.09
C GLY A 1054 3.02 16.36 -15.41
N GLU A 1055 3.02 16.89 -16.62
CA GLU A 1055 2.03 17.86 -17.09
C GLU A 1055 0.62 17.25 -17.25
N ASP A 1056 0.51 16.04 -17.80
CA ASP A 1056 -0.80 15.42 -18.05
C ASP A 1056 -1.58 15.16 -16.77
N GLU A 1057 -0.90 14.70 -15.71
CA GLU A 1057 -1.53 14.52 -14.39
C GLU A 1057 -1.88 15.87 -13.75
N ALA A 1058 -1.03 16.90 -13.91
CA ALA A 1058 -1.34 18.25 -13.47
C ALA A 1058 -2.61 18.81 -14.13
N ARG A 1059 -2.82 18.53 -15.43
CA ARG A 1059 -4.07 18.89 -16.15
C ARG A 1059 -5.28 18.12 -15.63
N LYS A 1060 -5.13 16.83 -15.31
CA LYS A 1060 -6.23 16.00 -14.78
C LYS A 1060 -6.73 16.47 -13.41
N VAL A 1061 -5.83 16.92 -12.55
CA VAL A 1061 -6.20 17.38 -11.19
C VAL A 1061 -6.65 18.86 -11.15
N TYR A 1062 -6.30 19.66 -12.15
CA TYR A 1062 -6.62 21.08 -12.22
C TYR A 1062 -8.11 21.42 -11.95
N PRO A 1063 -9.12 20.73 -12.52
CA PRO A 1063 -10.52 21.03 -12.24
C PRO A 1063 -10.87 20.91 -10.74
N GLN A 1064 -10.29 19.91 -10.06
CA GLN A 1064 -10.53 19.69 -8.64
C GLN A 1064 -9.86 20.78 -7.78
N VAL A 1065 -8.61 21.12 -8.09
CA VAL A 1065 -7.89 22.22 -7.44
C VAL A 1065 -8.62 23.55 -7.66
N ARG A 1066 -9.12 23.80 -8.87
CA ARG A 1066 -9.91 24.99 -9.22
C ARG A 1066 -11.18 25.08 -8.37
N THR A 1067 -11.95 24.00 -8.27
CA THR A 1067 -13.14 23.98 -7.41
C THR A 1067 -12.78 24.24 -5.96
N TRP A 1068 -11.75 23.57 -5.44
CA TRP A 1068 -11.28 23.76 -4.07
C TRP A 1068 -10.92 25.23 -3.78
N THR A 1069 -10.20 25.94 -4.67
CA THR A 1069 -9.85 27.36 -4.45
C THR A 1069 -11.04 28.30 -4.29
N GLN A 1070 -12.23 27.89 -4.73
CA GLN A 1070 -13.47 28.65 -4.58
C GLN A 1070 -14.22 28.30 -3.28
N ASP A 1071 -13.91 27.16 -2.66
CA ASP A 1071 -14.56 26.65 -1.46
C ASP A 1071 -14.10 27.38 -0.20
N ALA A 1072 -14.97 27.43 0.82
CA ALA A 1072 -14.63 27.99 2.13
C ALA A 1072 -13.50 27.24 2.83
N GLU A 1073 -13.36 25.94 2.55
CA GLU A 1073 -12.31 25.09 3.10
C GLU A 1073 -10.92 25.52 2.62
N SER A 1074 -10.77 25.99 1.37
CA SER A 1074 -9.48 26.50 0.90
C SER A 1074 -9.01 27.73 1.67
N ARG A 1075 -9.95 28.61 2.07
CA ARG A 1075 -9.63 29.80 2.87
C ARG A 1075 -9.16 29.45 4.27
N ARG A 1076 -9.68 28.36 4.86
CA ARG A 1076 -9.18 27.80 6.12
C ARG A 1076 -7.79 27.20 5.92
N ALA A 1077 -7.60 26.39 4.88
CA ALA A 1077 -6.31 25.79 4.57
C ALA A 1077 -5.19 26.83 4.42
N ILE A 1078 -5.39 27.88 3.61
CA ILE A 1078 -4.37 28.93 3.43
C ILE A 1078 -4.16 29.79 4.68
N ARG A 1079 -5.18 29.93 5.54
CA ARG A 1079 -5.03 30.59 6.84
C ARG A 1079 -4.09 29.79 7.74
N HIS A 1080 -4.31 28.48 7.88
CA HIS A 1080 -3.43 27.62 8.65
C HIS A 1080 -2.03 27.52 8.03
N ALA A 1081 -1.93 27.46 6.69
CA ALA A 1081 -0.65 27.55 5.99
C ALA A 1081 0.10 28.85 6.33
N GLY A 1082 -0.58 30.00 6.44
CA GLY A 1082 0.03 31.24 6.93
C GLY A 1082 0.48 31.17 8.38
N GLN A 1083 -0.24 30.48 9.26
CA GLN A 1083 0.19 30.26 10.64
C GLN A 1083 1.41 29.35 10.76
N VAL A 1084 1.55 28.36 9.88
CA VAL A 1084 2.80 27.58 9.75
C VAL A 1084 3.99 28.52 9.49
N PHE A 1085 3.86 29.53 8.62
CA PHE A 1085 4.90 30.56 8.42
C PHE A 1085 5.15 31.38 9.69
N GLN A 1086 4.10 31.78 10.40
CA GLN A 1086 4.21 32.56 11.62
C GLN A 1086 5.04 31.81 12.68
N TYR A 1087 4.76 30.52 12.88
CA TYR A 1087 5.51 29.69 13.82
C TYR A 1087 6.91 29.39 13.32
N ALA A 1088 7.10 29.09 12.03
CA ALA A 1088 8.44 28.88 11.44
C ALA A 1088 9.38 30.07 11.66
N LYS A 1089 8.87 31.30 11.54
CA LYS A 1089 9.63 32.55 11.80
C LYS A 1089 10.10 32.67 13.26
N LYS A 1090 9.42 32.02 14.21
CA LYS A 1090 9.72 32.04 15.66
C LYS A 1090 10.64 30.92 16.12
N PHE A 1091 10.93 29.94 15.27
CA PHE A 1091 11.79 28.81 15.64
C PHE A 1091 13.17 29.30 16.10
N GLU A 1092 13.74 28.64 17.10
CA GLU A 1092 15.13 28.85 17.47
C GLU A 1092 16.03 28.63 16.25
N LYS A 1093 17.16 29.36 16.19
CA LYS A 1093 18.06 29.25 15.06
C LYS A 1093 18.47 27.80 14.84
N THR A 1094 18.43 27.41 13.58
CA THR A 1094 18.78 26.12 13.03
C THR A 1094 17.79 24.99 13.28
N ARG A 1095 16.71 25.18 14.07
CA ARG A 1095 15.65 24.18 14.30
C ARG A 1095 14.73 23.92 13.10
N LEU A 1096 14.64 24.85 12.15
CA LEU A 1096 13.82 24.72 10.95
C LEU A 1096 14.52 23.82 9.91
N ARG A 1097 14.63 22.54 10.23
CA ARG A 1097 15.26 21.46 9.45
C ARG A 1097 14.38 20.21 9.47
N ASP A 1098 14.83 19.12 8.84
CA ASP A 1098 14.17 17.81 8.83
C ASP A 1098 12.67 17.93 8.46
N PHE A 1099 11.79 17.32 9.26
CA PHE A 1099 10.33 17.37 9.09
C PHE A 1099 9.78 18.80 8.95
N TYR A 1100 10.25 19.74 9.77
CA TYR A 1100 9.70 21.10 9.81
C TYR A 1100 9.99 21.89 8.53
N ALA A 1101 11.18 21.70 7.93
CA ALA A 1101 11.53 22.33 6.66
C ALA A 1101 10.62 21.84 5.51
N VAL A 1102 10.33 20.53 5.49
CA VAL A 1102 9.46 19.91 4.49
C VAL A 1102 7.99 20.32 4.69
N ALA A 1103 7.52 20.38 5.94
CA ALA A 1103 6.18 20.86 6.25
C ALA A 1103 5.98 22.33 5.80
N LEU A 1104 6.97 23.20 6.03
CA LEU A 1104 6.94 24.58 5.52
C LEU A 1104 6.89 24.63 3.98
N TYR A 1105 7.67 23.77 3.30
CA TYR A 1105 7.61 23.65 1.84
C TYR A 1105 6.20 23.25 1.36
N HIS A 1106 5.57 22.25 1.99
CA HIS A 1106 4.20 21.85 1.64
C HIS A 1106 3.18 22.97 1.89
N SER A 1107 3.26 23.68 3.01
CA SER A 1107 2.42 24.86 3.27
C SER A 1107 2.63 25.97 2.24
N THR A 1108 3.87 26.15 1.77
CA THR A 1108 4.19 27.11 0.71
C THR A 1108 3.55 26.73 -0.62
N LEU A 1109 3.60 25.45 -1.01
CA LEU A 1109 2.92 24.97 -2.21
C LEU A 1109 1.41 25.22 -2.17
N VAL A 1110 0.77 25.02 -1.00
CA VAL A 1110 -0.67 25.28 -0.82
C VAL A 1110 -0.99 26.76 -1.07
N LEU A 1111 -0.21 27.68 -0.50
CA LEU A 1111 -0.37 29.13 -0.71
C LEU A 1111 -0.13 29.53 -2.16
N TRP A 1112 0.93 28.99 -2.77
CA TRP A 1112 1.33 29.30 -4.13
C TRP A 1112 0.29 28.81 -5.16
N VAL A 1113 -0.15 27.56 -5.06
CA VAL A 1113 -1.17 26.99 -5.95
C VAL A 1113 -2.48 27.76 -5.84
N TRP A 1114 -2.91 28.11 -4.62
CA TRP A 1114 -4.12 28.91 -4.42
C TRP A 1114 -4.00 30.29 -5.09
N GLY A 1115 -2.88 30.99 -4.89
CA GLY A 1115 -2.63 32.31 -5.47
C GLY A 1115 -2.59 32.30 -7.00
N MET A 1116 -1.95 31.28 -7.58
CA MET A 1116 -1.81 31.12 -9.02
C MET A 1116 -3.16 30.83 -9.70
N VAL A 1117 -3.96 29.91 -9.14
CA VAL A 1117 -5.28 29.54 -9.72
C VAL A 1117 -6.29 30.68 -9.59
N THR A 1118 -6.34 31.38 -8.46
CA THR A 1118 -7.28 32.50 -8.23
C THR A 1118 -6.97 33.71 -9.11
N SER A 1119 -5.69 34.05 -9.27
CA SER A 1119 -5.24 35.12 -10.19
C SER A 1119 -5.60 34.82 -11.64
N GLY A 1120 -5.48 33.55 -12.05
CA GLY A 1120 -5.90 33.07 -13.36
C GLY A 1120 -7.39 33.26 -13.65
N ILE A 1121 -8.25 32.90 -12.68
CA ILE A 1121 -9.71 33.05 -12.80
C ILE A 1121 -10.09 34.52 -12.97
N SER A 1122 -9.49 35.42 -12.17
CA SER A 1122 -9.75 36.86 -12.24
C SER A 1122 -9.40 37.42 -13.62
N ARG A 1123 -8.24 37.06 -14.19
CA ARG A 1123 -7.81 37.49 -15.53
C ARG A 1123 -8.78 37.03 -16.65
N GLN A 1124 -9.28 35.80 -16.59
CA GLN A 1124 -10.22 35.26 -17.59
C GLN A 1124 -11.62 35.87 -17.54
N SER A 1125 -12.07 36.31 -16.35
CA SER A 1125 -13.43 36.86 -16.17
C SER A 1125 -13.61 38.28 -16.70
N GLY A 1126 -12.54 38.95 -17.16
CA GLY A 1126 -12.59 40.31 -17.71
C GLY A 1126 -12.97 41.39 -16.70
N VAL A 1127 -13.11 41.04 -15.41
CA VAL A 1127 -13.36 41.99 -14.33
C VAL A 1127 -12.04 42.71 -14.05
N SER A 1128 -11.81 43.84 -14.73
CA SER A 1128 -10.84 44.83 -14.27
C SER A 1128 -11.20 45.16 -12.84
N GLU A 1129 -10.28 44.94 -11.88
CA GLU A 1129 -10.45 45.38 -10.50
C GLU A 1129 -10.71 46.89 -10.51
N SER A 1130 -11.98 47.27 -10.47
CA SER A 1130 -12.39 48.64 -10.22
C SER A 1130 -12.04 48.94 -8.77
N SER A 1131 -10.83 49.43 -8.54
CA SER A 1131 -10.35 50.33 -7.47
C SER A 1131 -11.25 50.52 -6.22
N LYS A 1132 -11.73 49.44 -5.58
CA LYS A 1132 -12.20 49.48 -4.20
C LYS A 1132 -11.14 48.78 -3.39
N ALA A 1133 -10.40 49.57 -2.60
CA ALA A 1133 -9.38 49.09 -1.69
C ALA A 1133 -9.95 47.96 -0.81
N GLN A 1134 -9.76 46.72 -1.22
CA GLN A 1134 -10.11 45.56 -0.40
C GLN A 1134 -9.16 45.54 0.79
N ALA A 1135 -9.68 45.21 1.98
CA ALA A 1135 -8.86 45.15 3.18
C ALA A 1135 -7.76 44.08 2.99
N ARG A 1136 -6.50 44.43 3.28
CA ARG A 1136 -5.39 43.48 3.30
C ARG A 1136 -5.60 42.46 4.43
N VAL A 1137 -5.38 41.19 4.13
CA VAL A 1137 -5.56 40.08 5.07
C VAL A 1137 -4.22 39.39 5.26
N LEU A 1138 -3.60 39.63 6.41
CA LEU A 1138 -2.32 39.02 6.78
C LEU A 1138 -2.55 37.60 7.31
N LEU A 1139 -2.08 36.59 6.57
CA LEU A 1139 -2.33 35.18 6.91
C LEU A 1139 -1.37 34.64 7.97
N ASP A 1140 -0.16 35.20 8.07
CA ASP A 1140 0.87 34.91 9.07
C ASP A 1140 0.85 35.89 10.24
N GLY A 1141 -0.19 36.73 10.32
CA GLY A 1141 -0.47 37.61 11.45
C GLY A 1141 -1.42 36.98 12.48
N PRO A 1142 -1.60 37.66 13.63
CA PRO A 1142 -2.60 37.26 14.63
C PRO A 1142 -4.01 37.36 14.06
N GLU A 1143 -4.94 36.67 14.70
CA GLU A 1143 -6.34 36.68 14.27
C GLU A 1143 -6.95 38.09 14.35
N SER A 1144 -7.47 38.58 13.23
CA SER A 1144 -8.04 39.93 13.10
C SER A 1144 -9.47 39.92 12.54
N ARG A 1145 -10.18 41.05 12.60
CA ARG A 1145 -11.53 41.17 12.00
C ARG A 1145 -11.51 40.92 10.48
N SER A 1146 -10.46 41.37 9.78
CA SER A 1146 -10.31 41.12 8.34
C SER A 1146 -9.99 39.65 8.06
N THR A 1147 -9.18 38.99 8.89
CA THR A 1147 -8.91 37.55 8.78
C THR A 1147 -10.18 36.70 8.98
N LYS A 1148 -11.01 37.01 9.98
CA LYS A 1148 -12.32 36.33 10.18
C LYS A 1148 -13.27 36.55 9.01
N ALA A 1149 -13.39 37.80 8.54
CA ALA A 1149 -14.22 38.14 7.40
C ALA A 1149 -13.75 37.43 6.12
N PHE A 1150 -12.44 37.29 5.93
CA PHE A 1150 -11.88 36.55 4.80
C PHE A 1150 -12.23 35.06 4.87
N VAL A 1151 -11.95 34.39 5.99
CA VAL A 1151 -12.24 32.95 6.13
C VAL A 1151 -13.74 32.67 5.94
N GLN A 1152 -14.62 33.46 6.56
CA GLN A 1152 -16.06 33.24 6.52
C GLN A 1152 -16.71 33.70 5.20
N LEU A 1153 -16.38 34.88 4.69
CA LEU A 1153 -17.10 35.56 3.60
C LEU A 1153 -16.29 35.72 2.32
N GLY A 1154 -14.99 35.40 2.33
CA GLY A 1154 -14.09 35.61 1.20
C GLY A 1154 -13.76 37.07 0.92
N HIS A 1155 -13.96 37.97 1.90
CA HIS A 1155 -13.69 39.39 1.75
C HIS A 1155 -12.23 39.74 2.10
N GLY A 1156 -11.55 40.45 1.20
CA GLY A 1156 -10.19 40.96 1.42
C GLY A 1156 -9.13 40.24 0.58
N THR A 1157 -7.97 40.85 0.46
CA THR A 1157 -6.84 40.32 -0.32
C THR A 1157 -5.88 39.58 0.62
N PRO A 1158 -5.74 38.25 0.53
CA PRO A 1158 -4.83 37.48 1.37
C PRO A 1158 -3.36 37.66 0.94
N GLY A 1159 -2.46 37.63 1.92
CA GLY A 1159 -1.02 37.74 1.71
C GLY A 1159 -0.20 37.45 2.97
N LEU A 1160 1.12 37.50 2.81
CA LEU A 1160 2.11 37.27 3.85
C LEU A 1160 2.86 38.54 4.22
N GLU A 1161 3.40 38.60 5.44
CA GLU A 1161 4.26 39.68 5.88
C GLU A 1161 5.64 39.60 5.20
N VAL A 1162 6.11 40.75 4.69
CA VAL A 1162 7.44 40.89 4.09
C VAL A 1162 8.50 40.78 5.19
N THR A 1163 9.24 39.68 5.21
CA THR A 1163 10.48 39.61 5.98
C THR A 1163 11.58 40.40 5.26
N PRO A 1164 12.19 41.43 5.87
CA PRO A 1164 13.29 42.14 5.25
C PRO A 1164 14.47 41.18 5.01
N ASN A 1165 15.09 41.28 3.83
CA ASN A 1165 16.28 40.48 3.52
C ASN A 1165 17.36 40.66 4.61
N PRO A 1166 18.04 39.60 5.04
CA PRO A 1166 19.25 39.76 5.82
C PRO A 1166 20.24 40.62 5.01
N PRO A 1167 21.01 41.53 5.65
CA PRO A 1167 21.75 42.61 4.98
C PRO A 1167 22.82 42.17 3.96
N ASN A 1168 23.01 40.87 3.76
CA ASN A 1168 24.06 40.27 2.95
C ASN A 1168 23.55 39.36 1.81
N ASP A 1169 22.24 39.20 1.60
CA ASP A 1169 21.71 38.33 0.55
C ASP A 1169 21.40 39.10 -0.75
N THR A 1170 22.06 38.71 -1.85
CA THR A 1170 21.94 39.33 -3.17
C THR A 1170 20.85 38.72 -4.04
N SER A 1171 20.13 37.69 -3.57
CA SER A 1171 18.91 37.22 -4.23
C SER A 1171 17.83 38.31 -4.11
N ALA A 1172 17.76 39.18 -5.09
CA ALA A 1172 16.82 40.29 -5.13
C ALA A 1172 15.39 39.74 -5.11
N ILE A 1173 14.63 40.00 -4.05
CA ILE A 1173 13.17 39.93 -4.14
C ILE A 1173 12.78 40.95 -5.23
N PRO A 1174 12.02 40.56 -6.27
CA PRO A 1174 11.64 41.47 -7.35
C PRO A 1174 11.00 42.73 -6.76
N ARG A 1175 11.63 43.89 -6.97
CA ARG A 1175 11.00 45.18 -6.63
C ARG A 1175 9.89 45.43 -7.64
N THR A 1176 8.68 44.99 -7.35
CA THR A 1176 7.50 45.33 -8.16
C THR A 1176 6.92 46.68 -7.72
N ASN A 1177 6.25 47.36 -8.64
CA ASN A 1177 5.63 48.68 -8.40
C ASN A 1177 4.46 48.64 -7.37
N ASP A 1178 4.05 47.44 -6.93
CA ASP A 1178 3.02 47.22 -5.90
C ASP A 1178 3.59 47.15 -4.46
N ASN A 1179 4.86 47.54 -4.26
CA ASN A 1179 5.53 47.64 -2.95
C ASN A 1179 4.92 48.74 -2.06
N VAL A 1180 3.70 48.50 -1.58
CA VAL A 1180 3.08 49.31 -0.53
C VAL A 1180 3.14 48.53 0.78
N GLU A 1181 4.03 48.94 1.68
CA GLU A 1181 4.06 48.59 3.12
C GLU A 1181 3.97 47.09 3.48
N GLY A 1182 5.10 46.38 3.50
CA GLY A 1182 5.26 45.18 4.33
C GLY A 1182 4.35 43.97 4.03
N PHE A 1183 3.67 43.93 2.88
CA PHE A 1183 2.68 42.91 2.53
C PHE A 1183 2.89 42.34 1.12
N TYR A 1184 2.96 41.01 1.00
CA TYR A 1184 2.96 40.29 -0.29
C TYR A 1184 1.64 39.55 -0.50
N SER A 1185 0.84 40.00 -1.47
CA SER A 1185 -0.38 39.30 -1.88
C SER A 1185 -0.05 37.91 -2.42
N LEU A 1186 -0.92 36.92 -2.13
CA LEU A 1186 -0.81 35.58 -2.72
C LEU A 1186 -0.92 35.59 -4.25
N SER A 1187 -1.51 36.63 -4.84
CA SER A 1187 -1.54 36.81 -6.31
C SER A 1187 -0.14 37.00 -6.90
N ASN A 1188 0.83 37.45 -6.09
CA ASN A 1188 2.24 37.47 -6.42
C ASN A 1188 2.90 36.16 -5.95
N SER A 1189 2.67 35.12 -6.75
CA SER A 1189 3.19 33.76 -6.62
C SER A 1189 4.71 33.69 -6.39
N GLY A 1190 5.50 34.52 -7.10
CA GLY A 1190 6.95 34.58 -6.94
C GLY A 1190 7.38 35.08 -5.55
N CYS A 1191 6.68 36.08 -5.01
CA CYS A 1191 6.96 36.59 -3.66
C CYS A 1191 6.63 35.57 -2.55
N VAL A 1192 5.60 34.73 -2.73
CA VAL A 1192 5.27 33.66 -1.77
C VAL A 1192 6.43 32.66 -1.66
N MET A 1193 6.96 32.21 -2.81
CA MET A 1193 8.11 31.30 -2.87
C MET A 1193 9.37 31.93 -2.27
N ALA A 1194 9.67 33.17 -2.64
CA ALA A 1194 10.82 33.90 -2.12
C ALA A 1194 10.76 34.10 -0.60
N THR A 1195 9.56 34.35 -0.05
CA THR A 1195 9.36 34.48 1.40
C THR A 1195 9.67 33.18 2.13
N ALA A 1196 9.21 32.03 1.60
CA ALA A 1196 9.51 30.73 2.19
C ALA A 1196 11.01 30.39 2.15
N ALA A 1197 11.66 30.64 1.02
CA ALA A 1197 13.10 30.45 0.87
C ALA A 1197 13.90 31.35 1.84
N ALA A 1198 13.45 32.60 2.03
CA ALA A 1198 14.05 33.53 3.00
C ALA A 1198 13.85 33.07 4.45
N VAL A 1199 12.70 32.51 4.81
CA VAL A 1199 12.46 31.94 6.16
C VAL A 1199 13.37 30.74 6.41
N LEU A 1200 13.50 29.82 5.45
CA LEU A 1200 14.42 28.68 5.54
C LEU A 1200 15.88 29.14 5.72
N ARG A 1201 16.36 30.04 4.85
CA ARG A 1201 17.73 30.59 4.91
C ARG A 1201 17.98 31.36 6.20
N GLY A 1202 17.02 32.19 6.58
CA GLY A 1202 17.09 33.09 7.73
C GLY A 1202 17.15 32.37 9.06
N ASN A 1203 16.72 31.10 9.14
CA ASN A 1203 16.87 30.30 10.35
C ASN A 1203 18.32 29.87 10.62
N PHE A 1204 19.24 29.99 9.65
CA PHE A 1204 20.66 29.64 9.80
C PHE A 1204 21.56 30.90 9.86
N PRO A 1205 22.56 30.96 10.76
CA PRO A 1205 23.36 32.18 11.01
C PRO A 1205 24.31 32.55 9.85
N HIS A 1206 24.78 31.58 9.06
CA HIS A 1206 25.75 31.79 7.97
C HIS A 1206 25.33 31.09 6.66
N PRO A 1207 24.24 31.51 6.00
CA PRO A 1207 23.76 30.85 4.78
C PRO A 1207 24.78 30.86 3.61
N LYS A 1208 25.74 31.79 3.62
CA LYS A 1208 26.84 31.86 2.64
C LYS A 1208 27.89 30.75 2.77
N GLY A 1209 28.01 30.13 3.95
CA GLY A 1209 28.94 29.02 4.20
C GLY A 1209 28.41 27.66 3.72
N GLY A 1210 27.14 27.61 3.29
CA GLY A 1210 26.39 26.41 2.95
C GLY A 1210 25.16 26.25 3.84
N LEU A 1211 24.18 25.46 3.38
CA LEU A 1211 23.02 25.03 4.17
C LEU A 1211 23.08 23.50 4.35
N PRO A 1212 22.37 22.93 5.33
CA PRO A 1212 22.10 21.50 5.33
C PRO A 1212 21.45 21.09 3.99
N PRO A 1213 21.78 19.94 3.41
CA PRO A 1213 21.45 19.65 2.02
C PRO A 1213 19.95 19.68 1.74
N LEU A 1214 19.13 19.07 2.60
CA LEU A 1214 17.66 19.13 2.48
C LEU A 1214 17.15 20.58 2.44
N VAL A 1215 17.59 21.42 3.39
CA VAL A 1215 17.16 22.83 3.47
C VAL A 1215 17.62 23.61 2.23
N GLY A 1216 18.87 23.41 1.79
CA GLY A 1216 19.40 24.03 0.58
C GLY A 1216 18.64 23.61 -0.68
N ASN A 1217 18.34 22.32 -0.81
CA ASN A 1217 17.58 21.76 -1.92
C ASN A 1217 16.14 22.30 -1.98
N LEU A 1218 15.47 22.40 -0.83
CA LEU A 1218 14.13 22.98 -0.73
C LEU A 1218 14.14 24.48 -1.05
N ALA A 1219 15.10 25.24 -0.52
CA ALA A 1219 15.23 26.67 -0.82
C ALA A 1219 15.52 26.92 -2.31
N SER A 1220 16.38 26.11 -2.94
CA SER A 1220 16.64 26.19 -4.38
C SER A 1220 15.40 25.85 -5.21
N LEU A 1221 14.66 24.80 -4.83
CA LEU A 1221 13.42 24.43 -5.52
C LEU A 1221 12.37 25.55 -5.42
N LEU A 1222 12.25 26.20 -4.26
CA LEU A 1222 11.36 27.33 -4.07
C LEU A 1222 11.76 28.51 -4.97
N ASP A 1223 13.05 28.84 -5.06
CA ASP A 1223 13.53 29.88 -5.97
C ASP A 1223 13.21 29.52 -7.44
N ASP A 1224 13.52 28.29 -7.87
CA ASP A 1224 13.25 27.82 -9.23
C ASP A 1224 11.76 27.96 -9.57
N LEU A 1225 10.87 27.48 -8.69
CA LEU A 1225 9.41 27.59 -8.86
C LEU A 1225 8.91 29.03 -8.82
N GLY A 1226 9.57 29.90 -8.05
CA GLY A 1226 9.23 31.32 -7.94
C GLY A 1226 9.63 32.16 -9.17
N THR A 1227 10.59 31.70 -9.97
CA THR A 1227 11.01 32.37 -11.22
C THR A 1227 10.17 32.01 -12.44
N LEU A 1228 9.36 30.95 -12.36
CA LEU A 1228 8.52 30.52 -13.47
C LEU A 1228 7.34 31.50 -13.66
N PRO A 1229 6.98 31.85 -14.92
CA PRO A 1229 5.84 32.73 -15.19
C PRO A 1229 4.52 32.08 -14.70
N THR A 1230 3.63 32.91 -14.13
CA THR A 1230 2.39 32.47 -13.46
C THR A 1230 1.10 32.99 -14.04
#